data_AF-A0A8T6HUV0-F1
#
_entry.id   AF-A0A8T6HUV0-F1
#
_cell.length_a   1.000
_cell.length_b   1.000
_cell.length_c   1.000
_cell.angle_alpha   90.00
_cell.angle_beta   90.00
_cell.angle_gamma   90.00
#
_symmetry.space_group_name_H-M   'P 1'
#
loop_
_entity.id
_entity.type
_entity.pdbx_description
1 polymer ?
#
loop_
_entity_poly.entity_id
_entity_poly.type
_entity_poly.pdbx_seq_one_letter_code
_entity_poly.pdbx_strand_id
1 'polypeptide(L)'
;MYNFGYVRHDDLPVTYCSEQNPTMLPTRPVRFFPSRPVLSAALSALCILCSGWLGAAHVPGSLAQPDIVEPDQSQTRIIKLVNYVIEKAHYLDIELDDGMSERIFDRYIDLLDPSKLFFLAGDIRHFQEQGLHRRLDDDIKIGKLDAAFDIFNLYQQRVHERVEFALARLDQPFDFTVDEDLEIDRQNSKWVESTDAIDDYWRKRIKNDIINLRLSDKEEAEIRELLAKRYTNIANQSAQVDANDVFEIFVNTYAGAVDPNTNYYSPIRAENFRIQMSLSLQGIGAVLQLEDGYVVVKRVIPGGPVERSGELKPDDRIIGVGQEDGDIVDVVGWKLDDVVKLIRGPKHTVVRLEILPAETGLTGKSRITALTRDNIRLEEQAARSNILEINTERGPSKIGLVSLPTFYTGMSAQARSDSSGSSTTQDVRELVEDLKGQDIDGLIIDLRGNGGGALTEAINLTGLFIPDGPVVQIQNASGHTEIDYDKNSDIAYDGPLMVLVDRYSASASEIFSGAIQDYNRGLVVGEPTYGKGTVQNIVNLNNLVKSDDALGQVKITTGQFFRINGDSTQYRGVIPDIMWTTNRNVEGSDDDNGERGYENAIPWRRINEARYYPYQSEVPQPVIDQVIDNHENRVAASPYFTYTAKINELYRENLVQERISLSESVRKEENRQHNEQLETFENSRKEALEFLQSDSDRLINLSTNQPDTAESDESAEYLIEAAHILLDSIHIQRLAGGYPHDRSRRES
;
A
#
# COMPACT_ATOMS: atom_id res chain seq x y z
N MET A 1 22.95 -16.52 -29.14
CA MET A 1 23.51 -17.21 -27.96
C MET A 1 24.61 -16.34 -27.38
N TYR A 2 24.29 -15.49 -26.42
CA TYR A 2 25.33 -14.84 -25.60
C TYR A 2 25.71 -15.84 -24.51
N ASN A 3 26.99 -16.15 -24.41
CA ASN A 3 27.53 -17.07 -23.42
C ASN A 3 27.59 -16.30 -22.08
N PHE A 4 26.49 -16.30 -21.32
CA PHE A 4 26.49 -15.75 -19.98
C PHE A 4 27.44 -16.61 -19.15
N GLY A 5 28.59 -16.05 -18.76
CA GLY A 5 29.56 -16.74 -17.92
C GLY A 5 28.87 -17.20 -16.62
N TYR A 6 29.19 -18.40 -16.17
CA TYR A 6 28.71 -18.96 -14.90
C TYR A 6 28.98 -17.97 -13.75
N VAL A 7 27.94 -17.26 -13.31
CA VAL A 7 27.92 -16.51 -12.04
C VAL A 7 27.33 -17.48 -11.02
N ARG A 8 28.07 -17.82 -9.96
CA ARG A 8 27.55 -18.66 -8.88
C ARG A 8 26.52 -17.87 -8.09
N HIS A 9 25.60 -18.57 -7.43
CA HIS A 9 24.59 -17.98 -6.55
C HIS A 9 25.18 -16.96 -5.54
N ASP A 10 26.44 -17.15 -5.13
CA ASP A 10 27.15 -16.32 -4.15
C ASP A 10 27.84 -15.06 -4.74
N ASP A 11 27.89 -14.91 -6.07
CA ASP A 11 28.69 -13.88 -6.76
C ASP A 11 27.86 -12.66 -7.23
N LEU A 12 26.55 -12.62 -6.97
CA LEU A 12 25.73 -11.44 -7.26
C LEU A 12 25.90 -10.43 -6.11
N PRO A 13 26.18 -9.14 -6.37
CA PRO A 13 26.13 -8.13 -5.30
C PRO A 13 24.69 -8.03 -4.79
N VAL A 14 24.45 -8.52 -3.57
CA VAL A 14 23.13 -8.64 -2.97
C VAL A 14 22.89 -7.51 -1.97
N THR A 15 21.71 -6.90 -2.03
CA THR A 15 21.13 -6.16 -0.92
C THR A 15 19.81 -6.84 -0.54
N TYR A 16 19.73 -7.30 0.71
CA TYR A 16 18.52 -7.93 1.25
C TYR A 16 17.44 -6.88 1.52
N CYS A 17 16.23 -7.14 1.04
CA CYS A 17 15.05 -6.34 1.30
C CYS A 17 13.88 -7.27 1.58
N SER A 18 13.05 -6.90 2.55
CA SER A 18 11.92 -7.71 2.96
C SER A 18 10.58 -6.94 2.88
N GLU A 19 10.59 -5.71 2.36
CA GLU A 19 9.42 -4.83 2.26
C GLU A 19 8.28 -5.43 1.41
N GLN A 20 7.05 -5.26 1.86
CA GLN A 20 5.84 -5.49 1.05
C GLN A 20 5.49 -4.21 0.28
N ASN A 21 5.23 -4.32 -1.03
CA ASN A 21 4.79 -3.17 -1.82
C ASN A 21 3.27 -3.01 -1.64
N PRO A 22 2.75 -1.92 -1.07
CA PRO A 22 1.30 -1.71 -0.96
C PRO A 22 0.62 -1.43 -2.31
N THR A 23 1.39 -1.27 -3.40
CA THR A 23 0.90 -0.79 -4.71
C THR A 23 0.66 -1.86 -5.78
N MET A 24 0.76 -3.16 -5.44
CA MET A 24 0.39 -4.24 -6.37
C MET A 24 -0.63 -5.22 -5.77
N LEU A 25 -1.59 -4.69 -5.00
CA LEU A 25 -2.87 -5.37 -4.91
C LEU A 25 -3.60 -5.11 -6.25
N PRO A 26 -4.23 -6.11 -6.90
CA PRO A 26 -5.46 -5.80 -7.59
C PRO A 26 -6.37 -5.25 -6.49
N THR A 27 -6.42 -3.93 -6.36
CA THR A 27 -7.33 -3.30 -5.41
C THR A 27 -8.71 -3.79 -5.83
N ARG A 28 -9.35 -4.65 -5.01
CA ARG A 28 -10.81 -4.64 -4.92
C ARG A 28 -11.16 -3.16 -4.83
N PRO A 29 -11.99 -2.60 -5.73
CA PRO A 29 -12.27 -1.18 -5.71
C PRO A 29 -12.89 -0.87 -4.34
N VAL A 30 -12.08 -0.27 -3.46
CA VAL A 30 -12.56 0.29 -2.21
C VAL A 30 -13.56 1.34 -2.64
N ARG A 31 -14.84 1.09 -2.32
CA ARG A 31 -15.93 2.03 -2.57
C ARG A 31 -15.69 3.26 -1.69
N PHE A 32 -14.92 4.22 -2.20
CA PHE A 32 -14.83 5.54 -1.59
C PHE A 32 -16.18 6.25 -1.79
N PHE A 33 -16.98 6.32 -0.74
CA PHE A 33 -18.05 7.29 -0.63
C PHE A 33 -17.42 8.63 -0.22
N PRO A 34 -17.50 9.69 -1.02
CA PRO A 34 -17.01 10.99 -0.58
C PRO A 34 -17.92 11.52 0.53
N SER A 35 -17.32 11.81 1.68
CA SER A 35 -17.90 12.62 2.75
C SER A 35 -18.34 13.99 2.17
N ARG A 36 -19.62 14.33 2.38
CA ARG A 36 -20.22 15.62 1.98
C ARG A 36 -19.47 16.80 2.61
N PRO A 37 -19.20 17.90 1.87
CA PRO A 37 -18.91 19.18 2.49
C PRO A 37 -20.23 19.87 2.88
N VAL A 38 -20.29 20.36 4.11
CA VAL A 38 -21.36 21.23 4.62
C VAL A 38 -21.30 22.57 3.87
N LEU A 39 -22.30 22.84 3.02
CA LEU A 39 -22.42 24.11 2.31
C LEU A 39 -23.53 24.96 2.95
N SER A 40 -23.11 26.02 3.63
CA SER A 40 -23.97 27.08 4.15
C SER A 40 -24.49 27.94 3.00
N ALA A 41 -25.80 27.90 2.78
CA ALA A 41 -26.49 28.71 1.79
C ALA A 41 -26.59 30.19 2.20
N ALA A 42 -26.33 31.11 1.26
CA ALA A 42 -26.87 32.46 1.30
C ALA A 42 -27.21 32.94 -0.11
N LEU A 43 -28.51 33.21 -0.30
CA LEU A 43 -29.16 33.75 -1.50
C LEU A 43 -28.52 35.05 -2.01
N SER A 44 -28.53 35.25 -3.33
CA SER A 44 -29.02 36.48 -3.97
C SER A 44 -29.27 36.25 -5.47
N ALA A 45 -30.54 36.28 -5.85
CA ALA A 45 -31.01 36.28 -7.23
C ALA A 45 -30.85 37.66 -7.88
N LEU A 46 -30.50 37.71 -9.17
CA LEU A 46 -31.06 38.71 -10.09
C LEU A 46 -31.01 38.24 -11.55
N CYS A 47 -32.18 38.19 -12.17
CA CYS A 47 -32.43 37.90 -13.58
C CYS A 47 -31.85 38.95 -14.52
N ILE A 48 -31.30 38.53 -15.67
CA ILE A 48 -31.48 39.21 -16.96
C ILE A 48 -31.63 38.17 -18.09
N LEU A 49 -32.78 38.24 -18.77
CA LEU A 49 -33.12 37.59 -20.02
C LEU A 49 -32.29 38.15 -21.19
N CYS A 50 -31.80 37.31 -22.10
CA CYS A 50 -32.04 37.47 -23.55
C CYS A 50 -31.41 36.35 -24.42
N SER A 51 -32.27 35.80 -25.28
CA SER A 51 -32.05 35.33 -26.66
C SER A 51 -31.00 34.25 -26.96
N GLY A 52 -31.51 33.01 -26.97
CA GLY A 52 -31.44 32.07 -28.09
C GLY A 52 -30.27 32.15 -29.07
N TRP A 53 -29.29 31.29 -28.85
CA TRP A 53 -28.49 30.66 -29.91
C TRP A 53 -28.52 29.16 -29.67
N LEU A 54 -28.95 28.40 -30.68
CA LEU A 54 -28.72 26.96 -30.77
C LEU A 54 -27.20 26.74 -30.84
N GLY A 55 -26.57 26.60 -29.69
CA GLY A 55 -25.21 26.09 -29.57
C GLY A 55 -25.29 24.58 -29.40
N ALA A 56 -24.65 23.84 -30.31
CA ALA A 56 -24.36 22.44 -30.13
C ALA A 56 -23.79 22.21 -28.72
N ALA A 57 -24.31 21.21 -28.03
CA ALA A 57 -23.76 20.75 -26.76
C ALA A 57 -22.24 20.59 -26.93
N HIS A 58 -21.46 21.31 -26.11
CA HIS A 58 -20.04 21.07 -26.01
C HIS A 58 -19.86 19.61 -25.58
N VAL A 59 -19.32 18.80 -26.48
CA VAL A 59 -18.85 17.46 -26.16
C VAL A 59 -17.64 17.64 -25.22
N PRO A 60 -17.66 17.09 -24.00
CA PRO A 60 -16.51 17.16 -23.11
C PRO A 60 -15.42 16.20 -23.61
N GLY A 61 -14.34 16.75 -24.16
CA GLY A 61 -13.12 16.02 -24.58
C GLY A 61 -13.28 15.13 -25.82
N SER A 62 -12.31 15.17 -26.74
CA SER A 62 -12.24 14.18 -27.82
C SER A 62 -11.95 12.81 -27.22
N LEU A 63 -12.66 11.78 -27.68
CA LEU A 63 -12.32 10.39 -27.39
C LEU A 63 -11.00 10.05 -28.09
N ALA A 64 -9.97 9.68 -27.33
CA ALA A 64 -8.68 9.31 -27.88
C ALA A 64 -8.77 7.95 -28.59
N GLN A 65 -8.19 7.86 -29.79
CA GLN A 65 -7.96 6.59 -30.46
C GLN A 65 -6.70 5.95 -29.86
N PRO A 66 -6.74 4.67 -29.45
CA PRO A 66 -5.54 3.99 -28.99
C PRO A 66 -4.59 3.77 -30.17
N ASP A 67 -3.31 4.13 -29.98
CA ASP A 67 -2.25 3.77 -30.92
C ASP A 67 -1.85 2.31 -30.73
N ILE A 68 -1.48 1.63 -31.81
CA ILE A 68 -0.92 0.27 -31.70
C ILE A 68 0.45 0.38 -31.03
N VAL A 69 0.59 -0.30 -29.90
CA VAL A 69 1.82 -0.35 -29.13
C VAL A 69 2.63 -1.57 -29.57
N GLU A 70 3.92 -1.39 -29.82
CA GLU A 70 4.85 -2.47 -30.21
C GLU A 70 6.02 -2.57 -29.23
N PRO A 71 6.56 -3.78 -28.99
CA PRO A 71 7.71 -3.95 -28.13
C PRO A 71 8.99 -3.41 -28.79
N ASP A 72 9.92 -2.94 -27.97
CA ASP A 72 11.23 -2.50 -28.44
C ASP A 72 12.37 -3.52 -28.19
N GLN A 73 13.54 -3.24 -28.77
CA GLN A 73 14.71 -4.11 -28.62
C GLN A 73 15.27 -4.14 -27.18
N SER A 74 15.10 -3.06 -26.42
CA SER A 74 15.55 -2.98 -25.04
C SER A 74 14.71 -3.92 -24.16
N GLN A 75 13.40 -3.93 -24.35
CA GLN A 75 12.45 -4.80 -23.66
C GLN A 75 12.72 -6.28 -23.96
N THR A 76 13.00 -6.61 -25.23
CA THR A 76 13.45 -7.96 -25.65
C THR A 76 14.70 -8.43 -24.89
N ARG A 77 15.63 -7.52 -24.59
CA ARG A 77 16.82 -7.83 -23.80
C ARG A 77 16.49 -7.94 -22.31
N ILE A 78 15.67 -7.04 -21.78
CA ILE A 78 15.30 -7.00 -20.36
C ILE A 78 14.57 -8.29 -19.99
N ILE A 79 13.56 -8.74 -20.73
CA ILE A 79 12.81 -9.96 -20.40
C ILE A 79 13.69 -11.21 -20.33
N LYS A 80 14.71 -11.31 -21.20
CA LYS A 80 15.69 -12.42 -21.16
C LYS A 80 16.53 -12.38 -19.90
N LEU A 81 16.93 -11.18 -19.46
CA LEU A 81 17.69 -11.01 -18.22
C LEU A 81 16.83 -11.29 -17.00
N VAL A 82 15.57 -10.84 -17.01
CA VAL A 82 14.60 -11.16 -15.95
C VAL A 82 14.41 -12.68 -15.85
N ASN A 83 14.14 -13.36 -16.97
CA ASN A 83 14.03 -14.82 -17.01
C ASN A 83 15.29 -15.52 -16.49
N TYR A 84 16.47 -15.07 -16.93
CA TYR A 84 17.74 -15.61 -16.45
C TYR A 84 17.90 -15.47 -14.92
N VAL A 85 17.54 -14.31 -14.35
CA VAL A 85 17.60 -14.08 -12.90
C VAL A 85 16.62 -15.00 -12.17
N ILE A 86 15.39 -15.11 -12.66
CA ILE A 86 14.37 -15.99 -12.07
C ILE A 86 14.83 -17.45 -12.11
N GLU A 87 15.22 -17.99 -13.27
CA GLU A 87 15.62 -19.40 -13.38
C GLU A 87 16.87 -19.76 -12.57
N LYS A 88 17.75 -18.79 -12.26
CA LYS A 88 19.07 -19.08 -11.64
C LYS A 88 19.21 -18.68 -10.19
N ALA A 89 18.43 -17.71 -9.72
CA ALA A 89 18.59 -17.14 -8.38
C ALA A 89 17.31 -17.23 -7.54
N HIS A 90 16.20 -17.71 -8.10
CA HIS A 90 14.97 -17.86 -7.35
C HIS A 90 15.08 -18.96 -6.28
N TYR A 91 14.38 -18.76 -5.16
CA TYR A 91 14.32 -19.70 -4.05
C TYR A 91 13.66 -21.04 -4.44
N LEU A 92 12.53 -20.95 -5.13
CA LEU A 92 11.88 -22.08 -5.78
C LEU A 92 12.64 -22.48 -7.04
N ASP A 93 12.69 -23.78 -7.34
CA ASP A 93 13.17 -24.29 -8.62
C ASP A 93 12.11 -24.02 -9.69
N ILE A 94 12.34 -22.99 -10.52
CA ILE A 94 11.37 -22.51 -11.50
C ILE A 94 11.71 -23.05 -12.88
N GLU A 95 10.82 -23.87 -13.41
CA GLU A 95 10.81 -24.25 -14.81
C GLU A 95 9.75 -23.42 -15.55
N LEU A 96 10.19 -22.72 -16.60
CA LEU A 96 9.31 -21.98 -17.50
C LEU A 96 8.80 -22.95 -18.57
N ASP A 97 7.72 -23.66 -18.28
CA ASP A 97 7.10 -24.69 -19.12
C ASP A 97 5.68 -24.30 -19.59
N ASP A 98 5.00 -25.16 -20.36
CA ASP A 98 3.62 -24.94 -20.82
C ASP A 98 2.66 -24.66 -19.65
N GLY A 99 2.85 -25.31 -18.49
CA GLY A 99 2.02 -25.09 -17.31
C GLY A 99 2.21 -23.71 -16.70
N MET A 100 3.46 -23.21 -16.67
CA MET A 100 3.77 -21.84 -16.30
C MET A 100 3.21 -20.85 -17.34
N SER A 101 3.30 -21.16 -18.64
CA SER A 101 2.70 -20.35 -19.70
C SER A 101 1.20 -20.17 -19.49
N GLU A 102 0.47 -21.24 -19.16
CA GLU A 102 -0.99 -21.18 -18.92
C GLU A 102 -1.30 -20.26 -17.72
N ARG A 103 -0.53 -20.37 -16.62
CA ARG A 103 -0.68 -19.48 -15.45
C ARG A 103 -0.38 -18.01 -15.76
N ILE A 104 0.66 -17.74 -16.55
CA ILE A 104 1.01 -16.37 -16.98
C ILE A 104 -0.12 -15.82 -17.84
N PHE A 105 -0.65 -16.61 -18.77
CA PHE A 105 -1.74 -16.22 -19.65
C PHE A 105 -3.00 -15.87 -18.85
N ASP A 106 -3.46 -16.76 -17.98
CA ASP A 106 -4.67 -16.54 -17.17
C ASP A 106 -4.51 -15.30 -16.29
N ARG A 107 -3.39 -15.17 -15.58
CA ARG A 107 -3.08 -13.97 -14.78
C ARG A 107 -3.00 -12.69 -15.61
N TYR A 108 -2.51 -12.75 -16.86
CA TYR A 108 -2.42 -11.57 -17.71
C TYR A 108 -3.81 -11.11 -18.15
N ILE A 109 -4.66 -12.04 -18.56
CA ILE A 109 -6.04 -11.74 -18.93
C ILE A 109 -6.82 -11.21 -17.72
N ASP A 110 -6.70 -11.84 -16.56
CA ASP A 110 -7.38 -11.42 -15.33
C ASP A 110 -6.88 -10.05 -14.84
N LEU A 111 -5.60 -9.72 -15.05
CA LEU A 111 -5.05 -8.40 -14.74
C LEU A 111 -5.62 -7.29 -15.64
N LEU A 112 -5.84 -7.60 -16.92
CA LEU A 112 -6.40 -6.65 -17.89
C LEU A 112 -7.91 -6.47 -17.72
N ASP A 113 -8.65 -7.57 -17.49
CA ASP A 113 -10.12 -7.55 -17.37
C ASP A 113 -10.65 -8.35 -16.16
N PRO A 114 -10.32 -7.92 -14.92
CA PRO A 114 -10.66 -8.68 -13.70
C PRO A 114 -12.17 -8.82 -13.47
N SER A 115 -12.98 -7.95 -14.07
CA SER A 115 -14.44 -7.94 -13.92
C SER A 115 -15.19 -8.36 -15.18
N LYS A 116 -14.53 -8.95 -16.18
CA LYS A 116 -15.21 -9.57 -17.33
C LYS A 116 -15.99 -8.56 -18.19
N LEU A 117 -15.50 -7.32 -18.28
CA LEU A 117 -16.22 -6.16 -18.80
C LEU A 117 -15.90 -5.84 -20.26
N PHE A 118 -14.76 -6.30 -20.78
CA PHE A 118 -14.22 -5.85 -22.06
C PHE A 118 -14.03 -7.00 -23.04
N PHE A 119 -13.37 -8.08 -22.62
CA PHE A 119 -13.15 -9.23 -23.48
C PHE A 119 -14.44 -10.03 -23.72
N LEU A 120 -14.57 -10.55 -24.94
CA LEU A 120 -15.54 -11.60 -25.26
C LEU A 120 -14.92 -12.98 -25.06
N ALA A 121 -15.77 -13.98 -24.83
CA ALA A 121 -15.32 -15.38 -24.80
C ALA A 121 -14.65 -15.80 -26.12
N GLY A 122 -15.08 -15.21 -27.25
CA GLY A 122 -14.45 -15.40 -28.55
C GLY A 122 -13.02 -14.87 -28.63
N ASP A 123 -12.70 -13.76 -27.96
CA ASP A 123 -11.36 -13.18 -27.94
C ASP A 123 -10.38 -14.12 -27.22
N ILE A 124 -10.78 -14.67 -26.07
CA ILE A 124 -9.94 -15.62 -25.33
C ILE A 124 -9.78 -16.93 -26.07
N ARG A 125 -10.87 -17.48 -26.63
CA ARG A 125 -10.76 -18.67 -27.48
C ARG A 125 -9.82 -18.43 -28.64
N HIS A 126 -9.83 -17.25 -29.25
CA HIS A 126 -8.92 -16.92 -30.34
C HIS A 126 -7.45 -16.99 -29.91
N PHE A 127 -7.10 -16.40 -28.76
CA PHE A 127 -5.74 -16.51 -28.20
C PHE A 127 -5.36 -17.96 -27.88
N GLN A 128 -6.30 -18.75 -27.36
CA GLN A 128 -6.09 -20.16 -27.07
C GLN A 128 -5.88 -20.99 -28.34
N GLU A 129 -6.68 -20.77 -29.39
CA GLU A 129 -6.58 -21.43 -30.70
C GLU A 129 -5.27 -21.10 -31.43
N GLN A 130 -4.75 -19.88 -31.26
CA GLN A 130 -3.41 -19.50 -31.72
C GLN A 130 -2.27 -20.13 -30.90
N GLY A 131 -2.60 -20.85 -29.82
CA GLY A 131 -1.64 -21.49 -28.93
C GLY A 131 -0.92 -20.51 -27.99
N LEU A 132 -1.37 -19.25 -27.87
CA LEU A 132 -0.66 -18.24 -27.06
C LEU A 132 -0.54 -18.67 -25.60
N HIS A 133 -1.61 -19.22 -25.02
CA HIS A 133 -1.64 -19.73 -23.65
C HIS A 133 -0.53 -20.76 -23.31
N ARG A 134 0.05 -21.45 -24.31
CA ARG A 134 1.13 -22.44 -24.13
C ARG A 134 2.46 -22.05 -24.78
N ARG A 135 2.57 -20.81 -25.25
CA ARG A 135 3.76 -20.33 -25.97
C ARG A 135 4.44 -19.16 -25.27
N LEU A 136 3.81 -18.57 -24.25
CA LEU A 136 4.39 -17.41 -23.57
C LEU A 136 5.70 -17.76 -22.89
N ASP A 137 5.85 -18.99 -22.40
CA ASP A 137 7.10 -19.52 -21.84
C ASP A 137 8.24 -19.51 -22.88
N ASP A 138 7.99 -20.06 -24.08
CA ASP A 138 8.94 -20.08 -25.18
C ASP A 138 9.25 -18.68 -25.70
N ASP A 139 8.22 -17.85 -25.85
CA ASP A 139 8.32 -16.45 -26.29
C ASP A 139 9.18 -15.65 -25.28
N ILE A 140 9.00 -15.82 -23.96
CA ILE A 140 9.84 -15.20 -22.91
C ILE A 140 11.30 -15.65 -23.02
N LYS A 141 11.57 -16.97 -23.17
CA LYS A 141 12.95 -17.50 -23.29
C LYS A 141 13.71 -16.87 -24.46
N ILE A 142 13.04 -16.66 -25.59
CA ILE A 142 13.64 -16.04 -26.78
C ILE A 142 13.42 -14.51 -26.85
N GLY A 143 12.77 -13.92 -25.85
CA GLY A 143 12.42 -12.51 -25.70
C GLY A 143 11.52 -11.96 -26.80
N LYS A 144 10.64 -12.79 -27.34
CA LYS A 144 9.57 -12.37 -28.23
C LYS A 144 8.39 -11.88 -27.39
N LEU A 145 7.90 -10.68 -27.67
CA LEU A 145 6.87 -10.03 -26.84
C LEU A 145 5.56 -9.77 -27.61
N ASP A 146 5.53 -10.06 -28.92
CA ASP A 146 4.40 -9.78 -29.81
C ASP A 146 3.06 -10.29 -29.23
N ALA A 147 3.04 -11.51 -28.68
CA ALA A 147 1.82 -12.09 -28.11
C ALA A 147 1.23 -11.27 -26.95
N ALA A 148 2.08 -10.78 -26.05
CA ALA A 148 1.63 -9.97 -24.92
C ALA A 148 1.08 -8.61 -25.40
N PHE A 149 1.77 -7.99 -26.36
CA PHE A 149 1.36 -6.71 -26.93
C PHE A 149 0.10 -6.84 -27.78
N ASP A 150 -0.06 -7.92 -28.55
CA ASP A 150 -1.26 -8.20 -29.33
C ASP A 150 -2.51 -8.36 -28.43
N ILE A 151 -2.37 -9.09 -27.31
CA ILE A 151 -3.43 -9.23 -26.31
C ILE A 151 -3.80 -7.86 -25.72
N PHE A 152 -2.80 -7.05 -25.37
CA PHE A 152 -3.03 -5.73 -24.81
C PHE A 152 -3.65 -4.75 -25.79
N ASN A 153 -3.21 -4.74 -27.05
CA ASN A 153 -3.78 -3.91 -28.11
C ASN A 153 -5.25 -4.27 -28.34
N LEU A 154 -5.60 -5.58 -28.33
CA LEU A 154 -7.01 -5.99 -28.41
C LEU A 154 -7.80 -5.52 -27.17
N TYR A 155 -7.21 -5.58 -25.98
CA TYR A 155 -7.83 -5.05 -24.77
C TYR A 155 -8.14 -3.55 -24.89
N GLN A 156 -7.16 -2.73 -25.28
CA GLN A 156 -7.38 -1.29 -25.49
C GLN A 156 -8.47 -1.02 -26.53
N GLN A 157 -8.47 -1.78 -27.62
CA GLN A 157 -9.52 -1.70 -28.64
C GLN A 157 -10.90 -2.00 -28.03
N ARG A 158 -11.04 -3.08 -27.24
CA ARG A 158 -12.31 -3.43 -26.57
C ARG A 158 -12.74 -2.34 -25.60
N VAL A 159 -11.83 -1.77 -24.80
CA VAL A 159 -12.12 -0.63 -23.91
C VAL A 159 -12.69 0.55 -24.70
N HIS A 160 -12.04 0.91 -25.82
CA HIS A 160 -12.48 2.00 -26.68
C HIS A 160 -13.89 1.74 -27.24
N GLU A 161 -14.13 0.57 -27.84
CA GLU A 161 -15.43 0.16 -28.38
C GLU A 161 -16.54 0.17 -27.30
N ARG A 162 -16.22 -0.24 -26.07
CA ARG A 162 -17.17 -0.20 -24.93
C ARG A 162 -17.50 1.23 -24.52
N VAL A 163 -16.53 2.14 -24.51
CA VAL A 163 -16.75 3.55 -24.20
C VAL A 163 -17.58 4.21 -25.30
N GLU A 164 -17.31 3.95 -26.58
CA GLU A 164 -18.15 4.44 -27.68
C GLU A 164 -19.62 3.99 -27.53
N PHE A 165 -19.83 2.70 -27.25
CA PHE A 165 -21.16 2.17 -26.96
C PHE A 165 -21.80 2.88 -25.76
N ALA A 166 -21.06 3.09 -24.66
CA ALA A 166 -21.58 3.70 -23.46
C ALA A 166 -22.01 5.16 -23.68
N LEU A 167 -21.20 5.94 -24.41
CA LEU A 167 -21.52 7.32 -24.79
C LEU A 167 -22.76 7.37 -25.68
N ALA A 168 -22.83 6.52 -26.71
CA ALA A 168 -24.01 6.45 -27.58
C ALA A 168 -25.27 5.99 -26.84
N ARG A 169 -25.13 5.08 -25.86
CA ARG A 169 -26.26 4.59 -25.07
C ARG A 169 -26.76 5.60 -24.05
N LEU A 170 -25.89 6.47 -23.54
CA LEU A 170 -26.23 7.54 -22.59
C LEU A 170 -27.19 8.58 -23.19
N ASP A 171 -27.15 8.77 -24.51
CA ASP A 171 -28.06 9.67 -25.24
C ASP A 171 -29.49 9.12 -25.39
N GLN A 172 -29.67 7.81 -25.19
CA GLN A 172 -30.95 7.13 -25.33
C GLN A 172 -31.70 7.01 -23.99
N PRO A 173 -33.05 7.00 -23.98
CA PRO A 173 -33.81 6.88 -22.75
C PRO A 173 -33.60 5.52 -22.05
N PHE A 174 -33.81 5.52 -20.73
CA PHE A 174 -33.81 4.33 -19.88
C PHE A 174 -35.17 4.21 -19.18
N ASP A 175 -35.66 2.97 -19.07
CA ASP A 175 -36.85 2.65 -18.27
C ASP A 175 -36.42 2.13 -16.90
N PHE A 176 -36.65 2.95 -15.87
CA PHE A 176 -36.26 2.67 -14.48
C PHE A 176 -37.35 1.92 -13.70
N THR A 177 -38.42 1.50 -14.36
CA THR A 177 -39.53 0.74 -13.76
C THR A 177 -39.44 -0.76 -14.00
N VAL A 178 -38.57 -1.18 -14.93
CA VAL A 178 -38.31 -2.59 -15.23
C VAL A 178 -37.65 -3.27 -14.03
N ASP A 179 -38.22 -4.42 -13.64
CA ASP A 179 -37.65 -5.33 -12.65
C ASP A 179 -36.53 -6.16 -13.28
N GLU A 180 -35.31 -5.67 -13.10
CA GLU A 180 -34.08 -6.32 -13.54
C GLU A 180 -32.96 -5.97 -12.54
N ASP A 181 -31.90 -6.78 -12.53
CA ASP A 181 -30.77 -6.61 -11.65
C ASP A 181 -29.43 -6.58 -12.42
N LEU A 182 -28.39 -6.13 -11.73
CA LEU A 182 -27.01 -6.10 -12.20
C LEU A 182 -26.15 -6.94 -11.26
N GLU A 183 -25.42 -7.89 -11.82
CA GLU A 183 -24.33 -8.59 -11.15
C GLU A 183 -23.16 -7.61 -10.97
N ILE A 184 -22.80 -7.29 -9.73
CA ILE A 184 -21.79 -6.28 -9.39
C ILE A 184 -20.43 -6.88 -9.04
N ASP A 185 -20.40 -8.10 -8.52
CA ASP A 185 -19.18 -8.89 -8.42
C ASP A 185 -19.13 -9.89 -9.56
N ARG A 186 -18.16 -9.69 -10.46
CA ARG A 186 -17.96 -10.52 -11.64
C ARG A 186 -16.62 -11.21 -11.66
N GLN A 187 -15.85 -11.18 -10.57
CA GLN A 187 -14.51 -11.77 -10.55
C GLN A 187 -14.54 -13.25 -10.93
N ASN A 188 -15.62 -13.98 -10.58
CA ASN A 188 -15.79 -15.40 -10.87
C ASN A 188 -16.77 -15.72 -12.01
N SER A 189 -17.33 -14.72 -12.70
CA SER A 189 -18.27 -14.96 -13.81
C SER A 189 -17.58 -15.60 -15.02
N LYS A 190 -18.33 -15.88 -16.09
CA LYS A 190 -17.75 -16.26 -17.39
C LYS A 190 -17.72 -15.05 -18.31
N TRP A 191 -16.74 -14.98 -19.21
CA TRP A 191 -16.81 -14.03 -20.33
C TRP A 191 -18.06 -14.29 -21.15
N VAL A 192 -18.67 -13.21 -21.64
CA VAL A 192 -19.89 -13.29 -22.45
C VAL A 192 -19.57 -13.64 -23.89
N GLU A 193 -20.48 -14.36 -24.54
CA GLU A 193 -20.23 -14.97 -25.87
C GLU A 193 -20.43 -14.01 -27.05
N SER A 194 -21.15 -12.90 -26.87
CA SER A 194 -21.56 -12.03 -27.98
C SER A 194 -21.57 -10.56 -27.62
N THR A 195 -21.45 -9.71 -28.65
CA THR A 195 -21.57 -8.26 -28.52
C THR A 195 -22.90 -7.86 -27.89
N ASP A 196 -24.03 -8.48 -28.28
CA ASP A 196 -25.34 -8.17 -27.71
C ASP A 196 -25.41 -8.45 -26.19
N ALA A 197 -24.76 -9.52 -25.73
CA ALA A 197 -24.73 -9.87 -24.31
C ALA A 197 -23.88 -8.88 -23.48
N ILE A 198 -22.73 -8.44 -24.01
CA ILE A 198 -21.92 -7.43 -23.34
C ILE A 198 -22.58 -6.04 -23.41
N ASP A 199 -23.25 -5.72 -24.51
CA ASP A 199 -24.04 -4.49 -24.68
C ASP A 199 -25.17 -4.40 -23.65
N ASP A 200 -25.91 -5.50 -23.41
CA ASP A 200 -26.95 -5.54 -22.38
C ASP A 200 -26.36 -5.36 -20.97
N TYR A 201 -25.22 -5.99 -20.68
CA TYR A 201 -24.54 -5.78 -19.40
C TYR A 201 -24.12 -4.32 -19.22
N TRP A 202 -23.51 -3.71 -20.23
CA TRP A 202 -23.11 -2.30 -20.19
C TRP A 202 -24.31 -1.36 -20.09
N ARG A 203 -25.42 -1.66 -20.77
CA ARG A 203 -26.69 -0.94 -20.59
C ARG A 203 -27.14 -0.97 -19.13
N LYS A 204 -27.11 -2.13 -18.48
CA LYS A 204 -27.47 -2.30 -17.06
C LYS A 204 -26.51 -1.54 -16.14
N ARG A 205 -25.21 -1.56 -16.44
CA ARG A 205 -24.18 -0.80 -15.71
C ARG A 205 -24.40 0.72 -15.82
N ILE A 206 -24.67 1.23 -17.02
CA ILE A 206 -24.97 2.66 -17.22
C ILE A 206 -26.27 3.04 -16.50
N LYS A 207 -27.28 2.17 -16.55
CA LYS A 207 -28.54 2.37 -15.80
C LYS A 207 -28.28 2.46 -14.29
N ASN A 208 -27.45 1.59 -13.73
CA ASN A 208 -27.01 1.65 -12.34
C ASN A 208 -26.27 2.96 -12.02
N ASP A 209 -25.34 3.38 -12.88
CA ASP A 209 -24.60 4.64 -12.72
C ASP A 209 -25.55 5.85 -12.67
N ILE A 210 -26.57 5.88 -13.53
CA ILE A 210 -27.61 6.92 -13.52
C ILE A 210 -28.43 6.86 -12.22
N ILE A 211 -28.88 5.67 -11.79
CA ILE A 211 -29.64 5.52 -10.55
C ILE A 211 -28.82 6.05 -9.37
N ASN A 212 -27.54 5.70 -9.25
CA ASN A 212 -26.69 6.16 -8.14
C ASN A 212 -26.54 7.69 -8.12
N LEU A 213 -26.44 8.34 -9.28
CA LEU A 213 -26.38 9.80 -9.35
C LEU A 213 -27.74 10.47 -9.08
N ARG A 214 -28.86 9.85 -9.48
CA ARG A 214 -30.22 10.30 -9.11
C ARG A 214 -30.50 10.18 -7.62
N LEU A 215 -30.06 9.09 -6.99
CA LEU A 215 -30.13 8.91 -5.53
C LEU A 215 -29.29 9.93 -4.77
N SER A 216 -28.33 10.57 -5.45
CA SER A 216 -27.52 11.67 -4.94
C SER A 216 -28.08 13.05 -5.32
N ASP A 217 -29.36 13.11 -5.72
CA ASP A 217 -30.11 14.33 -6.07
C ASP A 217 -29.49 15.16 -7.21
N LYS A 218 -28.79 14.51 -8.14
CA LYS A 218 -28.25 15.18 -9.34
C LYS A 218 -29.29 15.31 -10.44
N GLU A 219 -29.24 16.43 -11.16
CA GLU A 219 -30.11 16.71 -12.29
C GLU A 219 -29.68 15.93 -13.55
N GLU A 220 -30.64 15.54 -14.39
CA GLU A 220 -30.40 14.70 -15.59
C GLU A 220 -29.30 15.22 -16.52
N ALA A 221 -29.24 16.55 -16.72
CA ALA A 221 -28.22 17.17 -17.57
C ALA A 221 -26.82 17.01 -16.97
N GLU A 222 -26.70 17.21 -15.65
CA GLU A 222 -25.44 17.05 -14.91
C GLU A 222 -25.00 15.57 -14.90
N ILE A 223 -25.95 14.63 -14.71
CA ILE A 223 -25.69 13.19 -14.76
C ILE A 223 -25.05 12.80 -16.09
N ARG A 224 -25.62 13.26 -17.21
CA ARG A 224 -25.09 12.94 -18.55
C ARG A 224 -23.69 13.51 -18.74
N GLU A 225 -23.46 14.76 -18.37
CA GLU A 225 -22.15 15.39 -18.47
C GLU A 225 -21.09 14.65 -17.65
N LEU A 226 -21.41 14.30 -16.40
CA LEU A 226 -20.51 13.57 -15.49
C LEU A 226 -20.19 12.17 -16.01
N LEU A 227 -21.19 11.41 -16.48
CA LEU A 227 -20.97 10.07 -17.00
C LEU A 227 -20.23 10.09 -18.34
N ALA A 228 -20.52 11.07 -19.21
CA ALA A 228 -19.76 11.26 -20.44
C ALA A 228 -18.28 11.54 -20.13
N LYS A 229 -17.99 12.50 -19.22
CA LYS A 229 -16.60 12.76 -18.78
C LYS A 229 -15.95 11.51 -18.19
N ARG A 230 -16.67 10.77 -17.34
CA ARG A 230 -16.17 9.54 -16.71
C ARG A 230 -15.79 8.48 -17.73
N TYR A 231 -16.68 8.17 -18.69
CA TYR A 231 -16.42 7.12 -19.68
C TYR A 231 -15.34 7.54 -20.68
N THR A 232 -15.33 8.80 -21.14
CA THR A 232 -14.24 9.34 -21.97
C THR A 232 -12.89 9.23 -21.26
N ASN A 233 -12.83 9.52 -19.95
CA ASN A 233 -11.60 9.38 -19.19
C ASN A 233 -11.08 7.94 -19.12
N ILE A 234 -11.96 6.93 -19.05
CA ILE A 234 -11.54 5.51 -19.06
C ILE A 234 -10.79 5.19 -20.37
N ALA A 235 -11.36 5.54 -21.52
CA ALA A 235 -10.73 5.32 -22.81
C ALA A 235 -9.43 6.13 -22.96
N ASN A 236 -9.44 7.40 -22.54
CA ASN A 236 -8.26 8.26 -22.65
C ASN A 236 -7.10 7.78 -21.77
N GLN A 237 -7.38 7.29 -20.55
CA GLN A 237 -6.36 6.69 -19.70
C GLN A 237 -5.82 5.38 -20.30
N SER A 238 -6.70 4.54 -20.84
CA SER A 238 -6.30 3.31 -21.53
C SER A 238 -5.40 3.60 -22.74
N ALA A 239 -5.74 4.61 -23.55
CA ALA A 239 -4.97 5.03 -24.73
C ALA A 239 -3.63 5.71 -24.40
N GLN A 240 -3.43 6.19 -23.18
CA GLN A 240 -2.15 6.77 -22.75
C GLN A 240 -1.10 5.70 -22.39
N VAL A 241 -1.49 4.44 -22.18
CA VAL A 241 -0.55 3.37 -21.84
C VAL A 241 0.44 3.16 -22.99
N ASP A 242 1.74 3.24 -22.71
CA ASP A 242 2.80 3.10 -23.71
C ASP A 242 3.48 1.73 -23.68
N ALA A 243 4.46 1.52 -24.56
CA ALA A 243 5.18 0.24 -24.67
C ALA A 243 5.89 -0.19 -23.39
N ASN A 244 6.42 0.75 -22.61
CA ASN A 244 7.09 0.43 -21.35
C ASN A 244 6.09 0.01 -20.29
N ASP A 245 4.91 0.64 -20.26
CA ASP A 245 3.83 0.25 -19.36
C ASP A 245 3.34 -1.17 -19.69
N VAL A 246 3.07 -1.48 -20.96
CA VAL A 246 2.64 -2.82 -21.41
C VAL A 246 3.68 -3.88 -21.05
N PHE A 247 4.94 -3.57 -21.32
CA PHE A 247 6.05 -4.42 -20.95
C PHE A 247 6.11 -4.67 -19.44
N GLU A 248 6.01 -3.60 -18.65
CA GLU A 248 6.08 -3.65 -17.20
C GLU A 248 4.90 -4.42 -16.58
N ILE A 249 3.69 -4.27 -17.13
CA ILE A 249 2.52 -5.10 -16.76
C ILE A 249 2.83 -6.56 -17.04
N PHE A 250 3.22 -6.91 -18.27
CA PHE A 250 3.44 -8.29 -18.67
C PHE A 250 4.57 -8.99 -17.90
N VAL A 251 5.72 -8.34 -17.76
CA VAL A 251 6.87 -8.93 -17.03
C VAL A 251 6.56 -9.12 -15.55
N ASN A 252 5.74 -8.25 -14.94
CA ASN A 252 5.29 -8.42 -13.56
C ASN A 252 4.17 -9.44 -13.44
N THR A 253 3.37 -9.69 -14.48
CA THR A 253 2.49 -10.85 -14.53
C THR A 253 3.29 -12.14 -14.51
N TYR A 254 4.38 -12.23 -15.29
CA TYR A 254 5.28 -13.37 -15.27
C TYR A 254 5.95 -13.52 -13.89
N ALA A 255 6.56 -12.46 -13.38
CA ALA A 255 7.23 -12.47 -12.08
C ALA A 255 6.26 -12.85 -10.95
N GLY A 256 5.05 -12.29 -10.94
CA GLY A 256 4.01 -12.59 -9.96
C GLY A 256 3.37 -13.98 -10.12
N ALA A 257 3.50 -14.64 -11.27
CA ALA A 257 3.10 -16.04 -11.45
C ALA A 257 4.08 -17.02 -10.78
N VAL A 258 5.34 -16.60 -10.60
CA VAL A 258 6.35 -17.37 -9.87
C VAL A 258 6.06 -17.37 -8.37
N ASP A 259 6.00 -16.18 -7.77
CA ASP A 259 5.61 -15.97 -6.37
C ASP A 259 5.13 -14.50 -6.20
N PRO A 260 4.28 -14.19 -5.21
CA PRO A 260 3.67 -12.86 -5.07
C PRO A 260 4.65 -11.72 -4.76
N ASN A 261 5.88 -12.02 -4.34
CA ASN A 261 6.91 -11.07 -3.93
C ASN A 261 8.05 -10.91 -4.96
N THR A 262 8.04 -11.64 -6.08
CA THR A 262 9.00 -11.48 -7.18
C THR A 262 8.47 -10.47 -8.21
N ASN A 263 9.27 -9.44 -8.51
CA ASN A 263 8.84 -8.28 -9.31
C ASN A 263 10.00 -7.72 -10.15
N TYR A 264 9.68 -7.17 -11.31
CA TYR A 264 10.55 -6.29 -12.06
C TYR A 264 10.21 -4.83 -11.77
N TYR A 265 11.24 -4.04 -11.49
CA TYR A 265 11.16 -2.61 -11.33
C TYR A 265 11.82 -1.92 -12.52
N SER A 266 11.02 -1.17 -13.28
CA SER A 266 11.55 -0.19 -14.22
C SER A 266 12.45 0.83 -13.49
N PRO A 267 13.34 1.56 -14.19
CA PRO A 267 14.27 2.49 -13.55
C PRO A 267 13.59 3.49 -12.60
N ILE A 268 12.40 3.96 -12.95
CA ILE A 268 11.61 4.89 -12.12
C ILE A 268 11.08 4.19 -10.88
N ARG A 269 10.54 2.97 -11.02
CA ARG A 269 10.06 2.19 -9.87
C ARG A 269 11.19 1.78 -8.94
N ALA A 270 12.35 1.41 -9.47
CA ALA A 270 13.53 1.09 -8.68
C ALA A 270 14.00 2.31 -7.85
N GLU A 271 13.95 3.51 -8.43
CA GLU A 271 14.27 4.75 -7.72
C GLU A 271 13.22 5.08 -6.63
N ASN A 272 11.92 4.92 -6.93
CA ASN A 272 10.86 5.11 -5.92
C ASN A 272 11.00 4.13 -4.76
N PHE A 273 11.27 2.86 -5.07
CA PHE A 273 11.54 1.82 -4.09
C PHE A 273 12.76 2.17 -3.21
N ARG A 274 13.85 2.65 -3.82
CA ARG A 274 15.03 3.12 -3.08
C ARG A 274 14.72 4.33 -2.18
N ILE A 275 13.90 5.27 -2.64
CA ILE A 275 13.47 6.42 -1.84
C ILE A 275 12.69 5.96 -0.60
N GLN A 276 11.77 5.03 -0.77
CA GLN A 276 10.99 4.44 0.32
C GLN A 276 11.89 3.75 1.35
N MET A 277 12.81 2.90 0.91
CA MET A 277 13.76 2.21 1.79
C MET A 277 14.75 3.13 2.52
N SER A 278 15.05 4.30 1.95
CA SER A 278 16.03 5.24 2.51
C SER A 278 15.43 6.48 3.17
N LEU A 279 14.11 6.65 3.11
CA LEU A 279 13.38 7.87 3.49
C LEU A 279 14.02 9.15 2.95
N SER A 280 14.62 9.06 1.77
CA SER A 280 15.46 10.14 1.24
C SER A 280 15.39 10.19 -0.27
N LEU A 281 15.07 11.38 -0.78
CA LEU A 281 15.00 11.66 -2.21
C LEU A 281 15.80 12.89 -2.59
N GLN A 282 16.30 12.90 -3.84
CA GLN A 282 16.94 14.08 -4.43
C GLN A 282 15.98 14.75 -5.40
N GLY A 283 15.67 16.02 -5.15
CA GLY A 283 14.68 16.74 -5.97
C GLY A 283 14.34 18.10 -5.38
N ILE A 284 13.11 18.54 -5.65
CA ILE A 284 12.61 19.86 -5.23
C ILE A 284 11.81 19.84 -3.92
N GLY A 285 11.39 18.65 -3.45
CA GLY A 285 10.64 18.50 -2.19
C GLY A 285 9.16 18.89 -2.32
N ALA A 286 8.46 18.34 -3.31
CA ALA A 286 7.03 18.54 -3.51
C ALA A 286 6.34 17.24 -3.94
N VAL A 287 5.09 17.07 -3.52
CA VAL A 287 4.20 16.00 -3.97
C VAL A 287 3.36 16.54 -5.12
N LEU A 288 3.43 15.86 -6.27
CA LEU A 288 2.79 16.26 -7.51
C LEU A 288 1.65 15.31 -7.86
N GLN A 289 0.64 15.82 -8.54
CA GLN A 289 -0.49 15.03 -9.04
C GLN A 289 -0.91 15.54 -10.41
N LEU A 290 -1.38 14.65 -11.28
CA LEU A 290 -1.96 15.03 -12.57
C LEU A 290 -3.44 15.35 -12.41
N GLU A 291 -3.88 16.54 -12.80
CA GLU A 291 -5.28 16.98 -12.79
C GLU A 291 -5.64 17.71 -14.08
N ASP A 292 -6.67 17.23 -14.79
CA ASP A 292 -7.14 17.77 -16.07
C ASP A 292 -6.00 18.06 -17.08
N GLY A 293 -4.97 17.20 -17.10
CA GLY A 293 -3.80 17.31 -17.99
C GLY A 293 -2.67 18.23 -17.49
N TYR A 294 -2.80 18.80 -16.29
CA TYR A 294 -1.77 19.62 -15.66
C TYR A 294 -1.11 18.92 -14.50
N VAL A 295 0.20 19.11 -14.33
CA VAL A 295 0.91 18.64 -13.12
C VAL A 295 0.74 19.69 -12.03
N VAL A 296 0.00 19.33 -10.98
CA VAL A 296 -0.37 20.19 -9.86
C VAL A 296 0.49 19.86 -8.64
N VAL A 297 0.99 20.90 -7.96
CA VAL A 297 1.63 20.75 -6.64
C VAL A 297 0.56 20.52 -5.59
N LYS A 298 0.48 19.31 -5.02
CA LYS A 298 -0.52 19.02 -3.97
C LYS A 298 -0.08 19.43 -2.59
N ARG A 299 1.17 19.15 -2.25
CA ARG A 299 1.77 19.60 -0.99
C ARG A 299 3.27 19.76 -1.12
N VAL A 300 3.81 20.55 -0.21
CA VAL A 300 5.25 20.80 -0.08
C VAL A 300 5.78 19.90 1.03
N ILE A 301 6.96 19.31 0.81
CA ILE A 301 7.63 18.48 1.81
C ILE A 301 8.43 19.40 2.75
N PRO A 302 8.20 19.36 4.08
CA PRO A 302 8.96 20.14 5.04
C PRO A 302 10.47 19.95 4.92
N GLY A 303 11.25 21.02 5.08
CA GLY A 303 12.69 21.06 4.89
C GLY A 303 13.16 21.04 3.42
N GLY A 304 12.25 20.86 2.46
CA GLY A 304 12.58 20.75 1.04
C GLY A 304 12.95 22.09 0.36
N PRO A 305 13.60 22.07 -0.82
CA PRO A 305 13.88 23.27 -1.61
C PRO A 305 12.65 24.15 -1.90
N VAL A 306 11.50 23.55 -2.21
CA VAL A 306 10.26 24.30 -2.45
C VAL A 306 9.86 25.10 -1.21
N GLU A 307 9.85 24.48 -0.03
CA GLU A 307 9.53 25.18 1.23
C GLU A 307 10.52 26.32 1.51
N ARG A 308 11.84 26.04 1.43
CA ARG A 308 12.89 27.02 1.70
C ARG A 308 12.85 28.22 0.74
N SER A 309 12.47 27.99 -0.51
CA SER A 309 12.35 29.05 -1.51
C SER A 309 11.05 29.86 -1.37
N GLY A 310 9.95 29.21 -0.94
CA GLY A 310 8.61 29.79 -0.98
C GLY A 310 8.07 30.03 -2.39
N GLU A 311 8.76 29.51 -3.42
CA GLU A 311 8.49 29.81 -4.83
C GLU A 311 7.36 28.97 -5.42
N LEU A 312 7.01 27.82 -4.85
CA LEU A 312 5.86 27.03 -5.27
C LEU A 312 4.90 26.86 -4.08
N LYS A 313 3.62 26.97 -4.36
CA LYS A 313 2.55 26.77 -3.38
C LYS A 313 1.68 25.56 -3.76
N PRO A 314 0.93 25.00 -2.81
CA PRO A 314 -0.15 24.09 -3.14
C PRO A 314 -1.09 24.67 -4.21
N ASP A 315 -1.56 23.80 -5.10
CA ASP A 315 -2.40 24.05 -6.27
C ASP A 315 -1.75 24.80 -7.45
N ASP A 316 -0.47 25.19 -7.36
CA ASP A 316 0.27 25.71 -8.50
C ASP A 316 0.43 24.62 -9.58
N ARG A 317 0.35 25.03 -10.86
CA ARG A 317 0.46 24.11 -12.02
C ARG A 317 1.81 24.26 -12.68
N ILE A 318 2.54 23.16 -12.85
CA ILE A 318 3.77 23.09 -13.62
C ILE A 318 3.40 22.82 -15.09
N ILE A 319 3.70 23.79 -15.95
CA ILE A 319 3.40 23.73 -17.39
C ILE A 319 4.66 23.56 -18.24
N GLY A 320 5.84 23.80 -17.67
CA GLY A 320 7.11 23.57 -18.36
C GLY A 320 8.26 23.23 -17.41
N VAL A 321 9.21 22.42 -17.89
CA VAL A 321 10.40 22.01 -17.14
C VAL A 321 11.65 22.20 -18.00
N GLY A 322 12.62 22.95 -17.49
CA GLY A 322 13.93 23.14 -18.11
C GLY A 322 15.05 22.68 -17.18
N GLN A 323 16.09 22.08 -17.74
CA GLN A 323 17.35 21.87 -17.02
C GLN A 323 18.15 23.19 -16.97
N GLU A 324 19.23 23.23 -16.17
CA GLU A 324 20.03 24.42 -15.88
C GLU A 324 20.18 25.39 -17.06
N ASP A 325 20.88 24.97 -18.14
CA ASP A 325 21.03 25.76 -19.37
C ASP A 325 20.16 25.27 -20.55
N GLY A 326 19.33 24.24 -20.35
CA GLY A 326 18.55 23.61 -21.43
C GLY A 326 17.17 24.22 -21.61
N ASP A 327 16.64 24.26 -22.83
CA ASP A 327 15.32 24.85 -23.14
C ASP A 327 14.21 24.30 -22.21
N ILE A 328 13.25 25.18 -21.87
CA ILE A 328 12.06 24.77 -21.12
C ILE A 328 11.18 23.97 -22.08
N VAL A 329 10.94 22.72 -21.71
CA VAL A 329 10.04 21.81 -22.42
C VAL A 329 8.64 21.98 -21.85
N ASP A 330 7.66 22.24 -22.71
CA ASP A 330 6.24 22.22 -22.33
C ASP A 330 5.84 20.79 -21.94
N VAL A 331 5.25 20.66 -20.76
CA VAL A 331 4.85 19.36 -20.17
C VAL A 331 3.34 19.22 -20.02
N VAL A 332 2.55 20.08 -20.66
CA VAL A 332 1.08 20.01 -20.56
C VAL A 332 0.60 18.75 -21.28
N GLY A 333 -0.24 17.97 -20.60
CA GLY A 333 -0.76 16.70 -21.11
C GLY A 333 0.23 15.53 -21.04
N TRP A 334 1.45 15.74 -20.53
CA TRP A 334 2.41 14.65 -20.31
C TRP A 334 1.98 13.74 -19.15
N LYS A 335 2.49 12.51 -19.14
CA LYS A 335 2.36 11.62 -17.98
C LYS A 335 3.10 12.20 -16.78
N LEU A 336 2.53 12.01 -15.59
CA LEU A 336 3.13 12.50 -14.34
C LEU A 336 4.57 12.01 -14.18
N ASP A 337 4.84 10.74 -14.46
CA ASP A 337 6.15 10.13 -14.27
C ASP A 337 7.23 10.73 -15.18
N ASP A 338 6.88 11.09 -16.41
CA ASP A 338 7.81 11.76 -17.34
C ASP A 338 8.17 13.16 -16.84
N VAL A 339 7.19 13.91 -16.33
CA VAL A 339 7.42 15.23 -15.74
C VAL A 339 8.26 15.11 -14.46
N VAL A 340 7.93 14.17 -13.58
CA VAL A 340 8.68 13.90 -12.35
C VAL A 340 10.13 13.53 -12.67
N LYS A 341 10.37 12.74 -13.72
CA LYS A 341 11.73 12.38 -14.18
C LYS A 341 12.55 13.60 -14.60
N LEU A 342 11.94 14.61 -15.21
CA LEU A 342 12.61 15.87 -15.55
C LEU A 342 12.85 16.77 -14.32
N ILE A 343 11.91 16.77 -13.37
CA ILE A 343 12.00 17.57 -12.15
C ILE A 343 13.05 17.01 -11.19
N ARG A 344 13.15 15.69 -11.05
CA ARG A 344 14.17 15.02 -10.25
C ARG A 344 15.55 15.17 -10.87
N GLY A 345 16.58 15.02 -10.05
CA GLY A 345 17.96 15.13 -10.50
C GLY A 345 18.94 15.24 -9.34
N PRO A 346 20.25 15.20 -9.64
CA PRO A 346 21.28 15.18 -8.61
C PRO A 346 21.22 16.41 -7.70
N LYS A 347 21.58 16.22 -6.43
CA LYS A 347 21.76 17.31 -5.47
C LYS A 347 22.62 18.45 -6.06
N HIS A 348 22.29 19.69 -5.72
CA HIS A 348 22.94 20.93 -6.16
C HIS A 348 22.79 21.31 -7.63
N THR A 349 22.10 20.49 -8.44
CA THR A 349 21.73 20.91 -9.80
C THR A 349 20.50 21.81 -9.78
N VAL A 350 20.36 22.69 -10.77
CA VAL A 350 19.22 23.61 -10.88
C VAL A 350 18.19 23.06 -11.87
N VAL A 351 16.91 23.16 -11.49
CA VAL A 351 15.77 22.96 -12.38
C VAL A 351 14.98 24.25 -12.51
N ARG A 352 14.52 24.54 -13.73
CA ARG A 352 13.69 25.69 -14.05
C ARG A 352 12.27 25.20 -14.29
N LEU A 353 11.30 25.74 -13.56
CA LEU A 353 9.90 25.37 -13.68
C LEU A 353 9.12 26.57 -14.20
N GLU A 354 8.40 26.37 -15.30
CA GLU A 354 7.38 27.30 -15.74
C GLU A 354 6.07 26.96 -15.05
N ILE A 355 5.58 27.91 -14.25
CA ILE A 355 4.47 27.72 -13.32
C ILE A 355 3.33 28.64 -13.73
N LEU A 356 2.14 28.07 -13.76
CA LEU A 356 0.88 28.78 -13.83
C LEU A 356 0.26 28.84 -12.43
N PRO A 357 0.26 30.02 -11.76
CA PRO A 357 -0.21 30.13 -10.39
C PRO A 357 -1.68 29.77 -10.22
N ALA A 358 -2.02 29.07 -9.13
CA ALA A 358 -3.38 28.63 -8.83
C ALA A 358 -4.40 29.78 -8.90
N GLU A 359 -4.04 30.92 -8.28
CA GLU A 359 -4.88 32.12 -8.13
C GLU A 359 -5.26 32.78 -9.46
N THR A 360 -4.45 32.60 -10.51
CA THR A 360 -4.64 33.29 -11.80
C THR A 360 -5.48 32.50 -12.80
N GLY A 361 -5.83 31.25 -12.47
CA GLY A 361 -6.58 30.36 -13.36
C GLY A 361 -5.83 30.00 -14.65
N LEU A 362 -6.53 29.32 -15.58
CA LEU A 362 -5.94 28.81 -16.83
C LEU A 362 -5.54 29.91 -17.84
N THR A 363 -5.98 31.15 -17.64
CA THR A 363 -5.69 32.31 -18.50
C THR A 363 -4.67 33.26 -17.88
N GLY A 364 -4.09 32.88 -16.73
CA GLY A 364 -3.06 33.63 -16.03
C GLY A 364 -1.75 33.74 -16.80
N LYS A 365 -0.90 34.67 -16.39
CA LYS A 365 0.49 34.72 -16.89
C LYS A 365 1.32 33.67 -16.17
N SER A 366 2.01 32.84 -16.93
CA SER A 366 3.02 31.95 -16.37
C SER A 366 4.21 32.75 -15.84
N ARG A 367 4.95 32.15 -14.90
CA ARG A 367 6.22 32.66 -14.40
C ARG A 367 7.23 31.52 -14.36
N ILE A 368 8.49 31.83 -14.62
CA ILE A 368 9.58 30.86 -14.51
C ILE A 368 10.25 31.05 -13.15
N THR A 369 10.43 29.96 -12.41
CA THR A 369 11.24 29.94 -11.18
C THR A 369 12.35 28.91 -11.28
N ALA A 370 13.47 29.16 -10.61
CA ALA A 370 14.61 28.26 -10.56
C ALA A 370 14.76 27.69 -9.16
N LEU A 371 14.80 26.36 -9.05
CA LEU A 371 14.98 25.66 -7.80
C LEU A 371 16.28 24.87 -7.83
N THR A 372 17.08 24.99 -6.78
CA THR A 372 18.25 24.14 -6.58
C THR A 372 17.80 22.84 -5.91
N ARG A 373 18.06 21.70 -6.55
CA ARG A 373 17.73 20.39 -6.03
C ARG A 373 18.57 20.10 -4.78
N ASP A 374 17.96 19.46 -3.79
CA ASP A 374 18.65 19.05 -2.57
C ASP A 374 18.24 17.64 -2.15
N ASN A 375 18.94 17.08 -1.17
CA ASN A 375 18.49 15.89 -0.49
C ASN A 375 17.37 16.25 0.49
N ILE A 376 16.23 15.59 0.36
CA ILE A 376 15.06 15.79 1.22
C ILE A 376 14.85 14.52 2.03
N ARG A 377 14.76 14.67 3.35
CA ARG A 377 14.41 13.60 4.29
C ARG A 377 12.90 13.57 4.49
N LEU A 378 12.34 12.37 4.46
CA LEU A 378 10.91 12.14 4.67
C LEU A 378 10.65 11.93 6.18
N GLU A 379 10.77 13.01 6.96
CA GLU A 379 10.58 13.00 8.44
C GLU A 379 9.17 12.52 8.86
N GLU A 380 8.20 12.61 7.94
CA GLU A 380 6.85 12.06 8.13
C GLU A 380 6.79 10.53 8.18
N GLN A 381 7.82 9.86 7.67
CA GLN A 381 7.89 8.40 7.59
C GLN A 381 8.94 7.81 8.55
N ALA A 382 9.69 8.66 9.26
CA ALA A 382 10.65 8.25 10.26
C ALA A 382 9.96 7.81 11.57
N ALA A 383 10.70 7.10 12.43
CA ALA A 383 10.20 6.72 13.75
C ALA A 383 9.89 7.96 14.59
N ARG A 384 8.84 7.87 15.42
CA ARG A 384 8.40 8.96 16.30
C ARG A 384 8.08 8.42 17.68
N SER A 385 8.32 9.22 18.72
CA SER A 385 7.94 8.88 20.09
C SER A 385 6.81 9.76 20.62
N ASN A 386 6.01 9.20 21.52
CA ASN A 386 5.04 9.93 22.33
C ASN A 386 4.99 9.34 23.76
N ILE A 387 4.44 10.09 24.72
CA ILE A 387 4.13 9.58 26.07
C ILE A 387 2.62 9.55 26.26
N LEU A 388 2.12 8.36 26.55
CA LEU A 388 0.74 8.12 26.97
C LEU A 388 0.69 8.23 28.49
N GLU A 389 0.02 9.25 29.01
CA GLU A 389 -0.26 9.38 30.44
C GLU A 389 -1.60 8.71 30.74
N ILE A 390 -1.57 7.59 31.47
CA ILE A 390 -2.75 6.79 31.76
C ILE A 390 -3.08 6.89 33.24
N ASN A 391 -4.27 7.36 33.55
CA ASN A 391 -4.79 7.33 34.92
C ASN A 391 -5.39 5.96 35.22
N THR A 392 -4.77 5.28 36.18
CA THR A 392 -5.28 4.01 36.71
C THR A 392 -5.88 4.22 38.10
N GLU A 393 -6.63 3.24 38.61
CA GLU A 393 -7.07 3.23 40.01
C GLU A 393 -5.92 3.34 41.03
N ARG A 394 -4.67 3.10 40.57
CA ARG A 394 -3.45 3.11 41.38
C ARG A 394 -2.65 4.41 41.24
N GLY A 395 -3.10 5.34 40.41
CA GLY A 395 -2.43 6.61 40.12
C GLY A 395 -2.04 6.76 38.65
N PRO A 396 -1.45 7.92 38.30
CA PRO A 396 -0.95 8.18 36.95
C PRO A 396 0.23 7.26 36.64
N SER A 397 0.29 6.75 35.40
CA SER A 397 1.40 5.96 34.87
C SER A 397 1.79 6.51 33.50
N LYS A 398 3.08 6.43 33.16
CA LYS A 398 3.62 6.94 31.88
C LYS A 398 4.04 5.78 31.00
N ILE A 399 3.43 5.64 29.85
CA ILE A 399 3.82 4.65 28.84
C ILE A 399 4.50 5.36 27.67
N GLY A 400 5.74 4.98 27.38
CA GLY A 400 6.40 5.40 26.17
C GLY A 400 5.81 4.68 24.96
N LEU A 401 5.53 5.41 23.90
CA LEU A 401 5.08 4.89 22.62
C LEU A 401 6.12 5.24 21.57
N VAL A 402 6.60 4.26 20.80
CA VAL A 402 7.40 4.47 19.59
C VAL A 402 6.60 3.95 18.41
N SER A 403 6.16 4.85 17.53
CA SER A 403 5.53 4.49 16.26
C SER A 403 6.60 4.33 15.20
N LEU A 404 6.66 3.16 14.58
CA LEU A 404 7.62 2.83 13.53
C LEU A 404 6.88 2.49 12.23
N PRO A 405 6.78 3.42 11.27
CA PRO A 405 6.04 3.20 10.03
C PRO A 405 6.68 2.19 9.07
N THR A 406 8.02 2.13 9.02
CA THR A 406 8.80 1.25 8.13
C THR A 406 10.19 0.99 8.70
N PHE A 407 10.83 -0.11 8.29
CA PHE A 407 12.22 -0.42 8.62
C PHE A 407 13.16 0.18 7.56
N TYR A 408 13.55 1.43 7.75
CA TYR A 408 14.38 2.20 6.82
C TYR A 408 15.87 2.16 7.17
N THR A 409 16.69 2.19 6.12
CA THR A 409 18.15 2.30 6.24
C THR A 409 18.61 3.64 5.71
N GLY A 410 19.48 4.34 6.46
CA GLY A 410 20.18 5.49 5.94
C GLY A 410 20.97 5.13 4.69
N MET A 411 21.15 6.09 3.78
CA MET A 411 22.02 5.89 2.60
C MET A 411 23.35 5.32 3.07
N SER A 412 23.66 4.09 2.62
CA SER A 412 24.83 3.32 3.05
C SER A 412 26.07 4.21 3.15
N ALA A 413 26.80 4.13 4.26
CA ALA A 413 28.08 4.81 4.50
C ALA A 413 29.17 4.52 3.44
N GLN A 414 28.90 3.68 2.43
CA GLN A 414 29.72 3.53 1.23
C GLN A 414 29.63 4.71 0.26
N ALA A 415 28.66 5.62 0.41
CA ALA A 415 28.57 6.86 -0.36
C ALA A 415 29.03 8.08 0.46
N ARG A 416 30.34 8.11 0.79
CA ARG A 416 31.10 9.25 1.36
C ARG A 416 30.75 9.68 2.79
N SER A 417 31.81 9.81 3.60
CA SER A 417 32.15 10.72 4.73
C SER A 417 31.10 11.52 5.55
N ASP A 418 29.83 11.56 5.19
CA ASP A 418 28.81 12.24 5.96
C ASP A 418 28.16 11.21 6.90
N SER A 419 28.50 11.30 8.18
CA SER A 419 27.94 10.48 9.27
C SER A 419 26.47 10.81 9.58
N SER A 420 25.69 11.26 8.58
CA SER A 420 24.32 11.75 8.71
C SER A 420 23.27 10.75 8.23
N GLY A 421 23.65 9.49 8.01
CA GLY A 421 22.71 8.44 7.61
C GLY A 421 21.93 7.93 8.82
N SER A 422 20.75 8.50 9.06
CA SER A 422 19.79 8.00 10.05
C SER A 422 19.28 6.60 9.65
N SER A 423 19.17 5.70 10.62
CA SER A 423 18.65 4.34 10.46
C SER A 423 17.52 4.12 11.46
N THR A 424 16.61 3.18 11.19
CA THR A 424 15.57 2.79 12.14
C THR A 424 16.14 2.51 13.53
N THR A 425 17.22 1.72 13.61
CA THR A 425 17.82 1.36 14.90
C THR A 425 18.38 2.57 15.64
N GLN A 426 19.08 3.47 14.94
CA GLN A 426 19.64 4.67 15.56
C GLN A 426 18.53 5.61 16.05
N ASP A 427 17.55 5.90 15.20
CA ASP A 427 16.46 6.81 15.54
C ASP A 427 15.65 6.24 16.72
N VAL A 428 15.30 4.95 16.70
CA VAL A 428 14.56 4.32 17.81
C VAL A 428 15.40 4.30 19.10
N ARG A 429 16.72 4.10 19.03
CA ARG A 429 17.58 4.19 20.22
C ARG A 429 17.52 5.58 20.84
N GLU A 430 17.69 6.63 20.05
CA GLU A 430 17.62 8.02 20.52
C GLU A 430 16.26 8.32 21.16
N LEU A 431 15.17 7.91 20.50
CA LEU A 431 13.80 8.07 21.04
C LEU A 431 13.58 7.29 22.34
N VAL A 432 14.10 6.06 22.44
CA VAL A 432 13.99 5.22 23.65
C VAL A 432 14.80 5.80 24.80
N GLU A 433 15.99 6.32 24.55
CA GLU A 433 16.82 7.00 25.56
C GLU A 433 16.12 8.26 26.09
N ASP A 434 15.50 9.05 25.21
CA ASP A 434 14.70 10.22 25.58
C ASP A 434 13.46 9.86 26.40
N LEU A 435 12.76 8.77 26.04
CA LEU A 435 11.62 8.26 26.80
C LEU A 435 12.05 7.73 28.18
N LYS A 436 13.19 7.03 28.26
CA LYS A 436 13.77 6.58 29.54
C LYS A 436 14.11 7.75 30.45
N GLY A 437 14.65 8.84 29.88
CA GLY A 437 14.93 10.08 30.61
C GLY A 437 13.68 10.76 31.19
N GLN A 438 12.48 10.34 30.78
CA GLN A 438 11.18 10.84 31.23
C GLN A 438 10.46 9.89 32.21
N ASP A 439 11.16 8.86 32.71
CA ASP A 439 10.70 7.91 33.74
C ASP A 439 9.43 7.12 33.32
N ILE A 440 9.43 6.55 32.12
CA ILE A 440 8.33 5.67 31.65
C ILE A 440 8.25 4.35 32.44
N ASP A 441 7.03 3.90 32.74
CA ASP A 441 6.73 2.63 33.41
C ASP A 441 6.78 1.41 32.47
N GLY A 442 6.63 1.65 31.16
CA GLY A 442 6.59 0.64 30.11
C GLY A 442 6.75 1.26 28.72
N LEU A 443 7.12 0.45 27.74
CA LEU A 443 7.34 0.84 26.35
C LEU A 443 6.46 0.03 25.40
N ILE A 444 5.78 0.71 24.47
CA ILE A 444 5.04 0.13 23.36
C ILE A 444 5.77 0.48 22.06
N ILE A 445 6.06 -0.54 21.24
CA ILE A 445 6.49 -0.38 19.85
C ILE A 445 5.29 -0.63 18.95
N ASP A 446 4.81 0.40 18.26
CA ASP A 446 3.67 0.30 17.35
C ASP A 446 4.13 0.03 15.91
N LEU A 447 3.80 -1.17 15.42
CA LEU A 447 4.09 -1.68 14.08
C LEU A 447 2.83 -1.86 13.23
N ARG A 448 1.68 -1.32 13.65
CA ARG A 448 0.46 -1.34 12.83
C ARG A 448 0.70 -0.61 11.50
N GLY A 449 0.26 -1.20 10.40
CA GLY A 449 0.50 -0.68 9.06
C GLY A 449 1.95 -0.80 8.55
N ASN A 450 2.89 -1.34 9.35
CA ASN A 450 4.29 -1.45 8.95
C ASN A 450 4.55 -2.70 8.09
N GLY A 451 4.60 -2.51 6.78
CA GLY A 451 4.84 -3.56 5.77
C GLY A 451 6.28 -4.11 5.70
N GLY A 452 7.15 -3.75 6.65
CA GLY A 452 8.51 -4.25 6.77
C GLY A 452 9.56 -3.25 6.28
N GLY A 453 10.64 -3.75 5.67
CA GLY A 453 11.75 -2.93 5.19
C GLY A 453 13.07 -3.68 5.17
N ALA A 454 14.11 -3.09 5.76
CA ALA A 454 15.44 -3.68 5.79
C ALA A 454 15.55 -4.76 6.87
N LEU A 455 15.93 -5.96 6.43
CA LEU A 455 16.19 -7.10 7.33
C LEU A 455 17.23 -6.78 8.41
N THR A 456 18.29 -6.06 8.04
CA THR A 456 19.35 -5.67 8.98
C THR A 456 18.83 -4.76 10.09
N GLU A 457 17.87 -3.88 9.79
CA GLU A 457 17.26 -3.02 10.80
C GLU A 457 16.35 -3.80 11.74
N ALA A 458 15.67 -4.84 11.27
CA ALA A 458 14.93 -5.74 12.17
C ALA A 458 15.84 -6.41 13.20
N ILE A 459 16.98 -6.95 12.74
CA ILE A 459 17.97 -7.62 13.59
C ILE A 459 18.57 -6.63 14.60
N ASN A 460 19.05 -5.48 14.11
CA ASN A 460 19.69 -4.47 14.95
C ASN A 460 18.71 -3.83 15.94
N LEU A 461 17.46 -3.61 15.53
CA LEU A 461 16.40 -3.09 16.41
C LEU A 461 16.06 -4.09 17.52
N THR A 462 15.99 -5.39 17.22
CA THR A 462 15.82 -6.43 18.26
C THR A 462 16.93 -6.37 19.30
N GLY A 463 18.18 -6.13 18.89
CA GLY A 463 19.34 -5.96 19.78
C GLY A 463 19.21 -4.81 20.78
N LEU A 464 18.33 -3.83 20.56
CA LEU A 464 18.05 -2.80 21.56
C LEU A 464 17.34 -3.34 22.81
N PHE A 465 16.75 -4.53 22.72
CA PHE A 465 15.88 -5.11 23.75
C PHE A 465 16.37 -6.47 24.27
N ILE A 466 17.31 -7.14 23.61
CA ILE A 466 17.87 -8.43 24.04
C ILE A 466 19.40 -8.32 24.22
N PRO A 467 20.03 -9.15 25.08
CA PRO A 467 21.48 -9.08 25.33
C PRO A 467 22.31 -9.63 24.16
N ASP A 468 22.16 -10.90 23.81
CA ASP A 468 22.87 -11.52 22.70
C ASP A 468 22.12 -12.76 22.26
N GLY A 469 22.17 -13.08 20.97
CA GLY A 469 21.58 -14.32 20.46
C GLY A 469 21.08 -14.22 19.03
N PRO A 470 20.59 -15.35 18.49
CA PRO A 470 20.00 -15.38 17.16
C PRO A 470 18.71 -14.55 17.13
N VAL A 471 18.43 -13.88 16.01
CA VAL A 471 17.16 -13.14 15.81
C VAL A 471 16.31 -13.81 14.74
N VAL A 472 16.95 -14.33 13.68
CA VAL A 472 16.26 -14.94 12.55
C VAL A 472 17.13 -16.01 11.90
N GLN A 473 16.49 -17.02 11.32
CA GLN A 473 17.14 -18.05 10.52
C GLN A 473 16.69 -17.93 9.07
N ILE A 474 17.61 -17.92 8.11
CA ILE A 474 17.31 -17.77 6.68
C ILE A 474 17.77 -19.01 5.95
N GLN A 475 16.85 -19.71 5.30
CA GLN A 475 17.17 -20.85 4.46
C GLN A 475 17.10 -20.47 2.98
N ASN A 476 18.19 -20.71 2.25
CA ASN A 476 18.25 -20.50 0.80
C ASN A 476 17.73 -21.72 0.01
N ALA A 477 17.69 -21.60 -1.32
CA ALA A 477 17.24 -22.67 -2.23
C ALA A 477 18.02 -24.00 -2.06
N SER A 478 19.30 -23.93 -1.69
CA SER A 478 20.14 -25.12 -1.48
C SER A 478 19.86 -25.86 -0.16
N GLY A 479 18.99 -25.31 0.69
CA GLY A 479 18.71 -25.83 2.03
C GLY A 479 19.74 -25.41 3.09
N HIS A 480 20.71 -24.56 2.74
CA HIS A 480 21.63 -23.98 3.71
C HIS A 480 20.90 -22.95 4.56
N THR A 481 20.98 -23.10 5.89
CA THR A 481 20.40 -22.18 6.85
C THR A 481 21.50 -21.32 7.46
N GLU A 482 21.43 -20.01 7.21
CA GLU A 482 22.18 -18.98 7.90
C GLU A 482 21.39 -18.51 9.12
N ILE A 483 22.09 -18.21 10.22
CA ILE A 483 21.48 -17.69 11.44
C ILE A 483 22.07 -16.31 11.66
N ASP A 484 21.22 -15.29 11.63
CA ASP A 484 21.62 -13.93 11.90
C ASP A 484 21.48 -13.62 13.39
N TYR A 485 22.52 -13.01 13.93
CA TYR A 485 22.67 -12.69 15.34
C TYR A 485 22.69 -11.18 15.52
N ASP A 486 22.13 -10.73 16.64
CA ASP A 486 22.55 -9.46 17.18
C ASP A 486 23.99 -9.57 17.69
N LYS A 487 24.81 -8.58 17.33
CA LYS A 487 26.24 -8.53 17.65
C LYS A 487 26.55 -7.48 18.72
N ASN A 488 25.56 -6.72 19.18
CA ASN A 488 25.74 -5.63 20.12
C ASN A 488 24.96 -5.87 21.42
N SER A 489 25.67 -6.20 22.49
CA SER A 489 25.02 -6.48 23.79
C SER A 489 24.56 -5.26 24.59
N ASP A 490 24.53 -4.09 23.97
CA ASP A 490 24.09 -2.85 24.61
C ASP A 490 22.57 -2.66 24.50
N ILE A 491 21.88 -3.17 25.53
CA ILE A 491 20.43 -3.06 25.68
C ILE A 491 20.06 -1.60 25.96
N ALA A 492 19.34 -0.99 25.02
CA ALA A 492 18.82 0.37 25.17
C ALA A 492 17.68 0.42 26.19
N TYR A 493 16.82 -0.60 26.26
CA TYR A 493 15.71 -0.65 27.22
C TYR A 493 15.49 -2.07 27.78
N ASP A 494 15.50 -2.18 29.11
CA ASP A 494 15.36 -3.43 29.87
C ASP A 494 14.04 -3.52 30.65
N GLY A 495 13.21 -2.48 30.62
CA GLY A 495 11.89 -2.42 31.25
C GLY A 495 10.78 -3.17 30.50
N PRO A 496 9.53 -3.06 30.95
CA PRO A 496 8.38 -3.74 30.34
C PRO A 496 8.12 -3.31 28.89
N LEU A 497 8.04 -4.30 27.99
CA LEU A 497 7.91 -4.08 26.55
C LEU A 497 6.63 -4.73 26.01
N MET A 498 5.98 -4.03 25.10
CA MET A 498 4.89 -4.56 24.27
C MET A 498 5.13 -4.17 22.81
N VAL A 499 4.73 -5.05 21.90
CA VAL A 499 4.73 -4.80 20.45
C VAL A 499 3.30 -4.87 19.95
N LEU A 500 2.84 -3.80 19.32
CA LEU A 500 1.50 -3.70 18.76
C LEU A 500 1.56 -3.98 17.25
N VAL A 501 0.72 -4.90 16.77
CA VAL A 501 0.71 -5.37 15.38
C VAL A 501 -0.70 -5.45 14.80
N ASP A 502 -0.83 -5.39 13.48
CA ASP A 502 -2.08 -5.64 12.76
C ASP A 502 -1.85 -6.55 11.54
N ARG A 503 -2.90 -6.81 10.78
CA ARG A 503 -2.85 -7.61 9.55
C ARG A 503 -1.93 -7.06 8.46
N TYR A 504 -1.48 -5.80 8.56
CA TYR A 504 -0.57 -5.15 7.62
C TYR A 504 0.88 -5.14 8.12
N SER A 505 1.12 -5.49 9.39
CA SER A 505 2.46 -5.75 9.91
C SER A 505 3.07 -6.91 9.13
N ALA A 506 4.16 -6.69 8.40
CA ALA A 506 4.74 -7.71 7.53
C ALA A 506 6.27 -7.78 7.62
N SER A 507 6.82 -8.95 7.32
CA SER A 507 8.23 -9.21 7.10
C SER A 507 9.16 -8.76 8.23
N ALA A 508 9.88 -7.63 8.10
CA ALA A 508 10.77 -7.12 9.15
C ALA A 508 10.03 -6.90 10.48
N SER A 509 8.77 -6.44 10.41
CA SER A 509 7.87 -6.31 11.57
C SER A 509 7.60 -7.67 12.23
N GLU A 510 7.44 -8.72 11.43
CA GLU A 510 7.18 -10.09 11.89
C GLU A 510 8.43 -10.77 12.46
N ILE A 511 9.61 -10.44 11.91
CA ILE A 511 10.90 -10.85 12.48
C ILE A 511 11.07 -10.24 13.86
N PHE A 512 10.88 -8.92 13.98
CA PHE A 512 11.00 -8.22 15.24
C PHE A 512 10.00 -8.72 16.29
N SER A 513 8.70 -8.75 15.97
CA SER A 513 7.66 -9.18 16.91
C SER A 513 7.80 -10.67 17.28
N GLY A 514 8.12 -11.53 16.31
CA GLY A 514 8.39 -12.94 16.54
C GLY A 514 9.60 -13.17 17.45
N ALA A 515 10.68 -12.40 17.28
CA ALA A 515 11.84 -12.47 18.16
C ALA A 515 11.51 -11.99 19.58
N ILE A 516 10.79 -10.87 19.74
CA ILE A 516 10.36 -10.38 21.06
C ILE A 516 9.52 -11.44 21.78
N GLN A 517 8.61 -12.12 21.07
CA GLN A 517 7.80 -13.21 21.62
C GLN A 517 8.65 -14.43 21.96
N ASP A 518 9.53 -14.90 21.07
CA ASP A 518 10.35 -16.11 21.29
C ASP A 518 11.33 -15.98 22.46
N TYR A 519 11.88 -14.78 22.67
CA TYR A 519 12.73 -14.48 23.82
C TYR A 519 11.94 -14.26 25.12
N ASN A 520 10.61 -14.32 25.10
CA ASN A 520 9.74 -13.85 26.17
C ASN A 520 10.07 -12.41 26.60
N ARG A 521 10.58 -11.57 25.70
CA ARG A 521 11.07 -10.22 26.03
C ARG A 521 9.94 -9.23 26.26
N GLY A 522 8.81 -9.41 25.58
CA GLY A 522 7.64 -8.55 25.68
C GLY A 522 6.39 -9.24 25.13
N LEU A 523 5.23 -8.63 25.35
CA LEU A 523 3.95 -9.14 24.82
C LEU A 523 3.71 -8.61 23.40
N VAL A 524 3.21 -9.47 22.52
CA VAL A 524 2.67 -9.08 21.21
C VAL A 524 1.16 -8.97 21.31
N VAL A 525 0.60 -7.82 20.94
CA VAL A 525 -0.84 -7.54 21.03
C VAL A 525 -1.36 -7.09 19.65
N GLY A 526 -2.56 -7.51 19.28
CA GLY A 526 -3.29 -6.96 18.14
C GLY A 526 -3.96 -7.98 17.25
N GLU A 527 -3.66 -7.97 15.94
CA GLU A 527 -4.17 -8.96 14.97
C GLU A 527 -3.06 -9.92 14.51
N PRO A 528 -3.40 -11.13 14.03
CA PRO A 528 -2.45 -11.95 13.27
C PRO A 528 -1.83 -11.14 12.13
N THR A 529 -0.50 -11.17 12.05
CA THR A 529 0.24 -10.38 11.06
C THR A 529 0.10 -10.93 9.63
N TYR A 530 0.67 -10.22 8.66
CA TYR A 530 0.49 -10.48 7.23
C TYR A 530 0.84 -11.90 6.79
N GLY A 531 1.87 -12.51 7.39
CA GLY A 531 2.34 -13.84 7.07
C GLY A 531 3.41 -13.88 5.99
N LYS A 532 4.24 -12.83 5.87
CA LYS A 532 5.33 -12.79 4.91
C LYS A 532 6.58 -13.40 5.52
N GLY A 533 6.95 -14.60 5.09
CA GLY A 533 8.10 -15.36 5.58
C GLY A 533 9.22 -15.54 4.55
N THR A 534 9.27 -14.70 3.52
CA THR A 534 10.26 -14.77 2.43
C THR A 534 11.19 -13.57 2.44
N VAL A 535 12.42 -13.77 1.97
CA VAL A 535 13.44 -12.72 1.84
C VAL A 535 13.68 -12.47 0.36
N GLN A 536 13.63 -11.20 -0.05
CA GLN A 536 13.90 -10.79 -1.40
C GLN A 536 15.28 -10.11 -1.55
N ASN A 537 15.89 -10.30 -2.71
CA ASN A 537 17.10 -9.60 -3.11
C ASN A 537 16.81 -8.74 -4.32
N ILE A 538 17.52 -7.62 -4.42
CA ILE A 538 17.42 -6.74 -5.57
C ILE A 538 18.63 -6.96 -6.48
N VAL A 539 18.36 -7.42 -7.70
CA VAL A 539 19.36 -7.67 -8.74
C VAL A 539 19.27 -6.56 -9.77
N ASN A 540 20.29 -5.70 -9.82
CA ASN A 540 20.37 -4.68 -10.86
C ASN A 540 20.80 -5.32 -12.19
N LEU A 541 19.93 -5.21 -13.21
CA LEU A 541 20.14 -5.86 -14.50
C LEU A 541 21.35 -5.29 -15.25
N ASN A 542 21.71 -4.02 -15.03
CA ASN A 542 22.92 -3.41 -15.59
C ASN A 542 24.18 -4.18 -15.21
N ASN A 543 24.25 -4.71 -13.99
CA ASN A 543 25.43 -5.40 -13.47
C ASN A 543 25.71 -6.72 -14.20
N LEU A 544 24.66 -7.36 -14.75
CA LEU A 544 24.77 -8.65 -15.45
C LEU A 544 25.37 -8.52 -16.84
N VAL A 545 25.14 -7.38 -17.49
CA VAL A 545 25.50 -7.15 -18.90
C VAL A 545 26.48 -6.00 -19.12
N LYS A 546 26.93 -5.33 -18.04
CA LYS A 546 27.83 -4.17 -18.06
C LYS A 546 27.38 -3.13 -19.10
N SER A 547 26.11 -2.74 -19.02
CA SER A 547 25.50 -1.69 -19.87
C SER A 547 25.34 -0.39 -19.08
N ASP A 548 25.44 0.73 -19.79
CA ASP A 548 25.04 2.05 -19.29
C ASP A 548 23.53 2.33 -19.49
N ASP A 549 22.82 1.46 -20.21
CA ASP A 549 21.36 1.59 -20.44
C ASP A 549 20.58 1.42 -19.15
N ALA A 550 19.51 2.19 -18.92
CA ALA A 550 18.69 2.02 -17.72
C ALA A 550 17.78 0.78 -17.84
N LEU A 551 18.29 -0.41 -17.49
CA LEU A 551 17.59 -1.69 -17.67
C LEU A 551 16.64 -2.06 -16.53
N GLY A 552 16.65 -1.32 -15.42
CA GLY A 552 15.84 -1.63 -14.24
C GLY A 552 16.45 -2.69 -13.33
N GLN A 553 15.64 -3.22 -12.41
CA GLN A 553 16.07 -4.14 -11.36
C GLN A 553 15.02 -5.24 -11.18
N VAL A 554 15.45 -6.42 -10.73
CA VAL A 554 14.56 -7.52 -10.36
C VAL A 554 14.64 -7.72 -8.86
N LYS A 555 13.50 -7.59 -8.19
CA LYS A 555 13.31 -8.04 -6.81
C LYS A 555 12.90 -9.50 -6.86
N ILE A 556 13.69 -10.39 -6.27
CA ILE A 556 13.50 -11.83 -6.39
C ILE A 556 13.56 -12.51 -5.03
N THR A 557 12.66 -13.47 -4.78
CA THR A 557 12.69 -14.29 -3.57
C THR A 557 13.89 -15.24 -3.61
N THR A 558 14.79 -15.15 -2.62
CA THR A 558 16.03 -15.96 -2.56
C THR A 558 16.11 -16.89 -1.36
N GLY A 559 15.22 -16.68 -0.38
CA GLY A 559 15.16 -17.50 0.82
C GLY A 559 13.82 -17.39 1.54
N GLN A 560 13.62 -18.33 2.45
CA GLN A 560 12.54 -18.30 3.45
C GLN A 560 13.18 -18.02 4.81
N PHE A 561 12.60 -17.11 5.58
CA PHE A 561 13.03 -16.87 6.95
C PHE A 561 12.14 -17.59 7.95
N PHE A 562 12.75 -17.91 9.09
CA PHE A 562 12.18 -18.67 10.17
C PHE A 562 12.53 -18.00 11.49
N ARG A 563 11.61 -18.11 12.43
CA ARG A 563 11.78 -17.73 13.82
C ARG A 563 12.88 -18.57 14.47
N ILE A 564 13.39 -18.10 15.61
CA ILE A 564 14.43 -18.82 16.35
C ILE A 564 13.91 -20.13 16.96
N ASN A 565 12.60 -20.24 17.19
CA ASN A 565 11.94 -21.48 17.59
C ASN A 565 11.76 -22.50 16.43
N GLY A 566 12.14 -22.12 15.21
CA GLY A 566 12.09 -22.93 13.99
C GLY A 566 10.83 -22.77 13.13
N ASP A 567 9.76 -22.14 13.62
CA ASP A 567 8.54 -21.92 12.83
C ASP A 567 8.74 -20.80 11.80
N SER A 568 8.16 -20.93 10.60
CA SER A 568 8.10 -19.82 9.65
C SER A 568 6.93 -18.87 9.97
N THR A 569 7.08 -17.60 9.65
CA THR A 569 5.96 -16.64 9.59
C THR A 569 5.16 -16.79 8.30
N GLN A 570 5.72 -17.44 7.27
CA GLN A 570 5.08 -17.60 5.96
C GLN A 570 3.65 -18.15 6.11
N TYR A 571 2.66 -17.56 5.45
CA TYR A 571 1.24 -17.95 5.47
C TYR A 571 0.50 -17.68 6.79
N ARG A 572 1.15 -17.80 7.96
CA ARG A 572 0.49 -17.73 9.28
C ARG A 572 0.68 -16.40 10.01
N GLY A 573 1.80 -15.73 9.77
CA GLY A 573 2.24 -14.58 10.53
C GLY A 573 2.69 -14.92 11.96
N VAL A 574 2.87 -13.86 12.74
CA VAL A 574 3.01 -13.88 14.19
C VAL A 574 1.61 -13.78 14.78
N ILE A 575 1.25 -14.78 15.58
CA ILE A 575 0.00 -14.78 16.32
C ILE A 575 0.23 -14.01 17.63
N PRO A 576 -0.50 -12.91 17.88
CA PRO A 576 -0.36 -12.14 19.12
C PRO A 576 -0.67 -12.98 20.37
N ASP A 577 -0.01 -12.65 21.48
CA ASP A 577 -0.31 -13.21 22.80
C ASP A 577 -1.72 -12.80 23.25
N ILE A 578 -2.14 -11.56 22.92
CA ILE A 578 -3.47 -11.02 23.17
C ILE A 578 -4.03 -10.47 21.85
N MET A 579 -5.09 -11.11 21.35
CA MET A 579 -5.77 -10.68 20.13
C MET A 579 -6.88 -9.67 20.42
N TRP A 580 -7.07 -8.70 19.52
CA TRP A 580 -8.22 -7.80 19.57
C TRP A 580 -9.54 -8.57 19.49
N THR A 581 -10.43 -8.31 20.47
CA THR A 581 -11.75 -8.96 20.58
C THR A 581 -12.69 -8.61 19.43
N THR A 582 -12.56 -7.40 18.86
CA THR A 582 -13.38 -6.91 17.74
C THR A 582 -13.24 -7.75 16.46
N ASN A 583 -12.17 -8.55 16.35
CA ASN A 583 -11.85 -9.35 15.16
C ASN A 583 -11.76 -10.86 15.42
N ARG A 584 -12.11 -11.34 16.62
CA ARG A 584 -12.01 -12.78 17.00
C ARG A 584 -12.93 -13.74 16.22
N ASN A 585 -13.91 -13.25 15.47
CA ASN A 585 -14.96 -14.07 14.84
C ASN A 585 -15.18 -13.77 13.35
N VAL A 586 -14.15 -13.37 12.60
CA VAL A 586 -14.32 -13.14 11.16
C VAL A 586 -14.04 -14.43 10.39
N GLU A 587 -14.98 -15.37 10.45
CA GLU A 587 -14.99 -16.51 9.52
C GLU A 587 -15.00 -15.98 8.06
N GLY A 588 -14.00 -16.35 7.28
CA GLY A 588 -13.88 -16.01 5.85
C GLY A 588 -13.12 -14.71 5.52
N SER A 589 -12.75 -13.85 6.48
CA SER A 589 -11.83 -12.72 6.17
C SER A 589 -10.37 -13.06 6.34
N ASP A 590 -10.05 -14.13 7.07
CA ASP A 590 -8.67 -14.52 7.34
C ASP A 590 -8.02 -15.23 6.14
N ASP A 591 -8.81 -15.87 5.26
CA ASP A 591 -8.26 -16.66 4.13
C ASP A 591 -7.94 -15.81 2.89
N ASP A 592 -8.62 -14.66 2.70
CA ASP A 592 -8.44 -13.77 1.53
C ASP A 592 -7.40 -12.65 1.75
N ASN A 593 -6.93 -12.44 2.99
CA ASN A 593 -6.07 -11.32 3.37
C ASN A 593 -4.68 -11.80 3.83
N GLY A 594 -3.65 -10.98 3.61
CA GLY A 594 -2.27 -11.35 3.92
C GLY A 594 -1.63 -12.20 2.83
N GLU A 595 -0.47 -12.80 3.15
CA GLU A 595 0.28 -13.66 2.22
C GLU A 595 -0.54 -14.91 1.83
N ARG A 596 -1.40 -15.40 2.74
CA ARG A 596 -2.24 -16.59 2.50
C ARG A 596 -3.35 -16.39 1.46
N GLY A 597 -3.69 -15.14 1.13
CA GLY A 597 -4.63 -14.81 0.06
C GLY A 597 -4.06 -15.02 -1.35
N TYR A 598 -2.74 -15.19 -1.50
CA TYR A 598 -2.15 -15.50 -2.80
C TYR A 598 -2.13 -17.01 -3.07
N GLU A 599 -2.73 -17.42 -4.19
CA GLU A 599 -2.77 -18.83 -4.61
C GLU A 599 -1.38 -19.48 -4.77
N ASN A 600 -0.38 -18.68 -5.14
CA ASN A 600 1.01 -19.11 -5.34
C ASN A 600 1.95 -18.65 -4.22
N ALA A 601 1.42 -18.34 -3.03
CA ALA A 601 2.26 -18.11 -1.85
C ALA A 601 3.12 -19.33 -1.54
N ILE A 602 4.37 -19.10 -1.13
CA ILE A 602 5.26 -20.18 -0.70
C ILE A 602 4.64 -20.85 0.55
N PRO A 603 4.62 -22.20 0.66
CA PRO A 603 4.03 -22.89 1.80
C PRO A 603 4.74 -22.62 3.13
N TRP A 604 3.98 -22.67 4.23
CA TRP A 604 4.54 -22.68 5.58
C TRP A 604 5.38 -23.94 5.83
N ARG A 605 6.54 -23.77 6.48
CA ARG A 605 7.43 -24.86 6.90
C ARG A 605 8.01 -24.59 8.28
N ARG A 606 8.56 -25.64 8.89
CA ARG A 606 9.32 -25.58 10.15
C ARG A 606 10.71 -26.17 9.95
N ILE A 607 11.72 -25.54 10.55
CA ILE A 607 13.10 -26.04 10.63
C ILE A 607 13.48 -26.29 12.10
N ASN A 608 14.72 -26.71 12.34
CA ASN A 608 15.22 -26.86 13.70
C ASN A 608 15.28 -25.50 14.41
N GLU A 609 15.03 -25.52 15.72
CA GLU A 609 15.24 -24.34 16.55
C GLU A 609 16.73 -23.92 16.56
N ALA A 610 16.96 -22.61 16.56
CA ALA A 610 18.26 -22.06 16.88
C ALA A 610 18.54 -22.24 18.38
N ARG A 611 19.82 -22.25 18.77
CA ARG A 611 20.18 -22.27 20.19
C ARG A 611 20.10 -20.85 20.74
N TYR A 612 19.18 -20.62 21.67
CA TYR A 612 19.04 -19.35 22.37
C TYR A 612 18.64 -19.57 23.83
N TYR A 613 18.76 -18.51 24.64
CA TYR A 613 18.28 -18.48 26.01
C TYR A 613 17.19 -17.42 26.11
N PRO A 614 15.97 -17.75 26.57
CA PRO A 614 14.93 -16.75 26.80
C PRO A 614 15.43 -15.63 27.72
N TYR A 615 15.02 -14.40 27.45
CA TYR A 615 15.37 -13.23 28.25
C TYR A 615 14.84 -13.36 29.69
N GLN A 616 13.64 -13.91 29.81
CA GLN A 616 12.98 -14.21 31.07
C GLN A 616 12.10 -15.47 30.95
N SER A 617 11.63 -15.95 32.10
CA SER A 617 10.63 -17.02 32.14
C SER A 617 9.37 -16.59 31.40
N GLU A 618 8.73 -17.54 30.74
CA GLU A 618 7.44 -17.32 30.09
C GLU A 618 6.41 -16.79 31.09
N VAL A 619 5.58 -15.85 30.63
CA VAL A 619 4.48 -15.31 31.43
C VAL A 619 3.48 -16.44 31.68
N PRO A 620 3.15 -16.80 32.93
CA PRO A 620 2.24 -17.91 33.19
C PRO A 620 0.87 -17.68 32.52
N GLN A 621 0.32 -18.70 31.86
CA GLN A 621 -0.99 -18.61 31.20
C GLN A 621 -2.10 -17.97 32.05
N PRO A 622 -2.26 -18.27 33.36
CA PRO A 622 -3.28 -17.62 34.18
C PRO A 622 -3.12 -16.09 34.32
N VAL A 623 -1.90 -15.57 34.15
CA VAL A 623 -1.64 -14.13 34.11
C VAL A 623 -2.17 -13.55 32.80
N ILE A 624 -1.89 -14.20 31.67
CA ILE A 624 -2.40 -13.80 30.35
C ILE A 624 -3.93 -13.85 30.34
N ASP A 625 -4.54 -14.93 30.85
CA ASP A 625 -5.99 -15.09 30.93
C ASP A 625 -6.63 -13.94 31.72
N GLN A 626 -6.04 -13.56 32.86
CA GLN A 626 -6.55 -12.44 33.66
C GLN A 626 -6.41 -11.08 32.95
N VAL A 627 -5.33 -10.86 32.20
CA VAL A 627 -5.16 -9.65 31.39
C VAL A 627 -6.20 -9.62 30.26
N ILE A 628 -6.46 -10.76 29.63
CA ILE A 628 -7.52 -10.90 28.61
C ILE A 628 -8.87 -10.55 29.25
N ASP A 629 -9.24 -11.14 30.38
CA ASP A 629 -10.51 -10.83 31.06
C ASP A 629 -10.66 -9.32 31.34
N ASN A 630 -9.59 -8.67 31.81
CA ASN A 630 -9.61 -7.22 32.05
C ASN A 630 -9.80 -6.43 30.75
N HIS A 631 -9.10 -6.82 29.68
CA HIS A 631 -9.23 -6.25 28.34
C HIS A 631 -10.66 -6.38 27.81
N GLU A 632 -11.24 -7.58 27.84
CA GLU A 632 -12.59 -7.84 27.34
C GLU A 632 -13.64 -7.00 28.09
N ASN A 633 -13.49 -6.86 29.40
CA ASN A 633 -14.38 -6.04 30.21
C ASN A 633 -14.29 -4.54 29.86
N ARG A 634 -13.08 -4.01 29.62
CA ARG A 634 -12.89 -2.61 29.20
C ARG A 634 -13.45 -2.35 27.80
N VAL A 635 -13.18 -3.24 26.86
CA VAL A 635 -13.72 -3.17 25.50
C VAL A 635 -15.25 -3.19 25.52
N ALA A 636 -15.86 -4.12 26.26
CA ALA A 636 -17.31 -4.24 26.37
C ALA A 636 -17.96 -3.01 27.03
N ALA A 637 -17.24 -2.31 27.91
CA ALA A 637 -17.71 -1.08 28.55
C ALA A 637 -17.52 0.18 27.69
N SER A 638 -16.73 0.12 26.61
CA SER A 638 -16.39 1.26 25.76
C SER A 638 -17.43 1.48 24.64
N PRO A 639 -18.08 2.66 24.59
CA PRO A 639 -18.92 3.03 23.45
C PRO A 639 -18.17 3.02 22.11
N TYR A 640 -16.88 3.33 22.11
CA TYR A 640 -16.03 3.33 20.92
C TYR A 640 -15.88 1.94 20.30
N PHE A 641 -15.53 0.94 21.11
CA PHE A 641 -15.38 -0.43 20.60
C PHE A 641 -16.73 -1.03 20.21
N THR A 642 -17.81 -0.67 20.91
CA THR A 642 -19.17 -1.03 20.53
C THR A 642 -19.53 -0.47 19.15
N TYR A 643 -19.21 0.80 18.89
CA TYR A 643 -19.39 1.44 17.59
C TYR A 643 -18.58 0.74 16.49
N THR A 644 -17.31 0.45 16.74
CA THR A 644 -16.41 -0.23 15.80
C THR A 644 -16.92 -1.64 15.44
N ALA A 645 -17.40 -2.40 16.43
CA ALA A 645 -17.96 -3.73 16.19
C ALA A 645 -19.19 -3.68 15.26
N LYS A 646 -20.09 -2.70 15.45
CA LYS A 646 -21.26 -2.50 14.58
C LYS A 646 -20.86 -2.11 13.16
N ILE A 647 -19.84 -1.28 13.00
CA ILE A 647 -19.30 -0.92 11.67
C ILE A 647 -18.77 -2.15 10.95
N ASN A 648 -17.98 -2.97 11.63
CA ASN A 648 -17.42 -4.20 11.06
C ASN A 648 -18.53 -5.18 10.66
N GLU A 649 -19.66 -5.19 11.35
CA GLU A 649 -20.86 -5.95 10.97
C GLU A 649 -21.54 -5.38 9.72
N LEU A 650 -21.74 -4.06 9.64
CA LEU A 650 -22.31 -3.42 8.45
C LEU A 650 -21.44 -3.65 7.20
N TYR A 651 -20.11 -3.54 7.33
CA TYR A 651 -19.20 -3.85 6.24
C TYR A 651 -19.35 -5.31 5.78
N ARG A 652 -19.52 -6.26 6.71
CA ARG A 652 -19.77 -7.67 6.38
C ARG A 652 -21.06 -7.86 5.59
N GLU A 653 -22.16 -7.24 6.01
CA GLU A 653 -23.44 -7.33 5.30
C GLU A 653 -23.34 -6.78 3.86
N ASN A 654 -22.58 -5.70 3.67
CA ASN A 654 -22.38 -5.09 2.37
C ASN A 654 -21.44 -5.89 1.45
N LEU A 655 -20.49 -6.67 1.99
CA LEU A 655 -19.57 -7.50 1.20
C LEU A 655 -20.25 -8.70 0.52
N VAL A 656 -21.41 -9.15 1.02
CA VAL A 656 -22.16 -10.31 0.49
C VAL A 656 -23.05 -9.95 -0.70
N GLN A 657 -23.20 -8.67 -1.05
CA GLN A 657 -24.04 -8.25 -2.16
C GLN A 657 -23.38 -8.54 -3.52
N GLU A 658 -23.80 -9.61 -4.18
CA GLU A 658 -23.36 -9.96 -5.54
C GLU A 658 -24.20 -9.28 -6.64
N ARG A 659 -25.43 -8.87 -6.31
CA ARG A 659 -26.40 -8.30 -7.26
C ARG A 659 -27.09 -7.07 -6.69
N ILE A 660 -27.52 -6.17 -7.57
CA ILE A 660 -28.21 -4.93 -7.22
C ILE A 660 -29.42 -4.71 -8.14
N SER A 661 -30.54 -4.25 -7.57
CA SER A 661 -31.73 -3.92 -8.37
C SER A 661 -31.49 -2.71 -9.27
N LEU A 662 -32.09 -2.69 -10.45
CA LEU A 662 -32.13 -1.53 -11.35
C LEU A 662 -33.52 -0.89 -11.43
N SER A 663 -34.39 -1.21 -10.48
CA SER A 663 -35.65 -0.49 -10.29
C SER A 663 -35.41 0.71 -9.37
N GLU A 664 -35.72 1.92 -9.85
CA GLU A 664 -35.47 3.14 -9.08
C GLU A 664 -36.31 3.22 -7.80
N SER A 665 -37.53 2.66 -7.80
CA SER A 665 -38.37 2.62 -6.59
C SER A 665 -37.79 1.69 -5.53
N VAL A 666 -37.31 0.52 -5.92
CA VAL A 666 -36.62 -0.43 -5.03
C VAL A 666 -35.34 0.20 -4.48
N ARG A 667 -34.54 0.83 -5.35
CA ARG A 667 -33.28 1.47 -4.96
C ARG A 667 -33.48 2.68 -4.04
N LYS A 668 -34.55 3.45 -4.20
CA LYS A 668 -34.91 4.54 -3.27
C LYS A 668 -35.28 4.00 -1.89
N GLU A 669 -36.00 2.90 -1.84
CA GLU A 669 -36.40 2.26 -0.59
C GLU A 669 -35.19 1.63 0.12
N GLU A 670 -34.33 0.91 -0.61
CA GLU A 670 -33.05 0.40 -0.09
C GLU A 670 -32.18 1.55 0.44
N ASN A 671 -32.06 2.65 -0.31
CA ASN A 671 -31.29 3.82 0.12
C ASN A 671 -31.90 4.49 1.36
N ARG A 672 -33.23 4.53 1.48
CA ARG A 672 -33.92 5.03 2.68
C ARG A 672 -33.61 4.17 3.89
N GLN A 673 -33.73 2.85 3.77
CA GLN A 673 -33.40 1.89 4.84
C GLN A 673 -31.92 1.99 5.24
N HIS A 674 -31.04 2.10 4.25
CA HIS A 674 -29.62 2.30 4.49
C HIS A 674 -29.33 3.63 5.19
N ASN A 675 -29.98 4.73 4.78
CA ASN A 675 -29.84 6.03 5.45
C ASN A 675 -30.36 5.99 6.89
N GLU A 676 -31.48 5.31 7.16
CA GLU A 676 -31.99 5.11 8.52
C GLU A 676 -30.99 4.31 9.38
N GLN A 677 -30.36 3.28 8.81
CA GLN A 677 -29.26 2.59 9.45
C GLN A 677 -28.09 3.55 9.71
N LEU A 678 -27.63 4.32 8.71
CA LEU A 678 -26.56 5.31 8.85
C LEU A 678 -26.85 6.36 9.93
N GLU A 679 -28.09 6.83 10.10
CA GLU A 679 -28.46 7.74 11.20
C GLU A 679 -28.28 7.07 12.57
N THR A 680 -28.62 5.78 12.72
CA THR A 680 -28.33 5.04 13.97
C THR A 680 -26.83 4.89 14.22
N PHE A 681 -26.03 4.76 13.14
CA PHE A 681 -24.58 4.75 13.21
C PHE A 681 -24.01 6.12 13.58
N GLU A 682 -24.52 7.22 13.02
CA GLU A 682 -24.09 8.58 13.37
C GLU A 682 -24.33 8.88 14.85
N ASN A 683 -25.44 8.40 15.41
CA ASN A 683 -25.70 8.50 16.85
C ASN A 683 -24.67 7.69 17.67
N SER A 684 -24.39 6.44 17.29
CA SER A 684 -23.37 5.63 17.97
C SER A 684 -21.95 6.23 17.82
N ARG A 685 -21.65 6.84 16.66
CA ARG A 685 -20.39 7.57 16.42
C ARG A 685 -20.30 8.79 17.33
N LYS A 686 -21.38 9.54 17.46
CA LYS A 686 -21.43 10.71 18.33
C LYS A 686 -21.22 10.34 19.79
N GLU A 687 -21.86 9.27 20.27
CA GLU A 687 -21.63 8.72 21.62
C GLU A 687 -20.17 8.28 21.81
N ALA A 688 -19.57 7.64 20.80
CA ALA A 688 -18.16 7.26 20.83
C ALA A 688 -17.23 8.49 20.87
N LEU A 689 -17.49 9.51 20.05
CA LEU A 689 -16.71 10.76 20.05
C LEU A 689 -16.88 11.55 21.35
N GLU A 690 -18.09 11.63 21.90
CA GLU A 690 -18.35 12.24 23.20
C GLU A 690 -17.61 11.50 24.31
N PHE A 691 -17.58 10.16 24.28
CA PHE A 691 -16.79 9.34 25.20
C PHE A 691 -15.29 9.62 25.09
N LEU A 692 -14.74 9.70 23.87
CA LEU A 692 -13.34 10.07 23.62
C LEU A 692 -13.02 11.48 24.12
N GLN A 693 -13.93 12.44 23.94
CA GLN A 693 -13.72 13.84 24.32
C GLN A 693 -13.95 14.13 25.82
N SER A 694 -14.78 13.32 26.49
CA SER A 694 -15.18 13.53 27.89
C SER A 694 -14.08 13.23 28.92
N ASP A 695 -13.03 12.53 28.50
CA ASP A 695 -11.92 12.13 29.35
C ASP A 695 -10.69 12.96 28.95
N SER A 696 -10.36 13.97 29.77
CA SER A 696 -9.27 14.91 29.45
C SER A 696 -7.92 14.21 29.32
N ASP A 697 -7.76 13.03 29.92
CA ASP A 697 -6.52 12.24 29.82
C ASP A 697 -6.36 11.57 28.45
N ARG A 698 -7.43 11.43 27.67
CA ARG A 698 -7.42 10.80 26.33
C ARG A 698 -7.01 11.75 25.20
N LEU A 699 -7.22 13.06 25.40
CA LEU A 699 -6.96 14.10 24.41
C LEU A 699 -5.56 14.73 24.52
N ILE A 700 -4.84 14.58 25.63
CA ILE A 700 -3.76 15.52 25.96
C ILE A 700 -2.43 15.31 25.22
N ASN A 701 -2.09 14.15 24.65
CA ASN A 701 -0.74 13.96 24.08
C ASN A 701 -0.61 13.51 22.60
N LEU A 702 -1.68 13.27 21.84
CA LEU A 702 -1.54 13.00 20.39
C LEU A 702 -1.37 14.26 19.54
N SER A 703 -1.47 15.44 20.15
CA SER A 703 -1.56 16.75 19.48
C SER A 703 -0.23 17.38 19.05
N THR A 704 0.90 16.69 19.12
CA THR A 704 2.18 17.35 18.77
C THR A 704 2.59 17.28 17.31
N ASN A 705 1.98 16.49 16.41
CA ASN A 705 2.32 16.55 14.96
C ASN A 705 1.40 15.77 13.98
N GLN A 706 0.13 15.50 14.30
CA GLN A 706 -0.83 14.97 13.32
C GLN A 706 -2.05 15.90 13.19
N PRO A 707 -2.59 16.09 11.97
CA PRO A 707 -3.78 16.90 11.77
C PRO A 707 -4.98 16.28 12.51
N ASP A 708 -5.68 17.10 13.30
CA ASP A 708 -6.96 16.79 13.94
C ASP A 708 -7.93 16.19 12.91
N THR A 709 -8.05 14.87 12.90
CA THR A 709 -8.92 14.11 11.99
C THR A 709 -9.61 13.01 12.77
N ALA A 710 -10.82 12.60 12.39
CA ALA A 710 -11.52 11.51 13.07
C ALA A 710 -10.71 10.19 13.08
N GLU A 711 -9.82 9.99 12.10
CA GLU A 711 -8.88 8.87 12.05
C GLU A 711 -7.80 8.92 13.15
N SER A 712 -7.36 10.12 13.58
CA SER A 712 -6.39 10.26 14.69
C SER A 712 -7.01 9.85 16.03
N ASP A 713 -8.28 10.20 16.24
CA ASP A 713 -9.03 9.87 17.46
C ASP A 713 -9.38 8.37 17.54
N GLU A 714 -9.63 7.73 16.39
CA GLU A 714 -9.89 6.28 16.29
C GLU A 714 -8.65 5.45 16.62
N SER A 715 -7.46 5.88 16.18
CA SER A 715 -6.19 5.20 16.50
C SER A 715 -5.83 5.27 18.00
N ALA A 716 -6.33 6.29 18.70
CA ALA A 716 -6.00 6.61 20.08
C ALA A 716 -6.57 5.58 21.07
N GLU A 717 -7.83 5.15 20.91
CA GLU A 717 -8.47 4.23 21.86
C GLU A 717 -7.79 2.85 21.87
N TYR A 718 -7.35 2.36 20.70
CA TYR A 718 -6.55 1.13 20.61
C TYR A 718 -5.20 1.28 21.33
N LEU A 719 -4.56 2.45 21.26
CA LEU A 719 -3.31 2.73 21.96
C LEU A 719 -3.50 2.85 23.48
N ILE A 720 -4.59 3.47 23.93
CA ILE A 720 -4.97 3.56 25.34
C ILE A 720 -5.25 2.17 25.90
N GLU A 721 -6.01 1.33 25.18
CA GLU A 721 -6.27 -0.04 25.61
C GLU A 721 -4.98 -0.87 25.63
N ALA A 722 -4.09 -0.72 24.63
CA ALA A 722 -2.77 -1.35 24.66
C ALA A 722 -1.96 -0.93 25.89
N ALA A 723 -2.00 0.35 26.26
CA ALA A 723 -1.35 0.85 27.48
C ALA A 723 -1.96 0.23 28.76
N HIS A 724 -3.28 0.06 28.83
CA HIS A 724 -3.92 -0.66 29.94
C HIS A 724 -3.51 -2.13 30.00
N ILE A 725 -3.45 -2.83 28.87
CA ILE A 725 -2.97 -4.21 28.79
C ILE A 725 -1.53 -4.32 29.32
N LEU A 726 -0.66 -3.39 28.92
CA LEU A 726 0.73 -3.36 29.38
C LEU A 726 0.80 -3.16 30.90
N LEU A 727 0.05 -2.20 31.44
CA LEU A 727 0.00 -1.91 32.88
C LEU A 727 -0.56 -3.08 33.69
N ASP A 728 -1.60 -3.75 33.19
CA ASP A 728 -2.16 -4.95 33.82
C ASP A 728 -1.13 -6.09 33.86
N SER A 729 -0.43 -6.32 32.74
CA SER A 729 0.60 -7.35 32.65
C SER A 729 1.75 -7.09 33.64
N ILE A 730 2.23 -5.84 33.73
CA ILE A 730 3.27 -5.42 34.68
C ILE A 730 2.82 -5.70 36.11
N HIS A 731 1.58 -5.33 36.44
CA HIS A 731 1.08 -5.46 37.79
C HIS A 731 0.87 -6.91 38.21
N ILE A 732 0.18 -7.70 37.40
CA ILE A 732 -0.15 -9.08 37.73
C ILE A 732 1.14 -9.91 37.84
N GLN A 733 2.12 -9.66 36.97
CA GLN A 733 3.43 -10.31 37.06
C GLN A 733 4.21 -9.88 38.31
N ARG A 734 4.15 -8.61 38.74
CA ARG A 734 4.74 -8.16 40.01
C ARG A 734 4.12 -8.88 41.21
N LEU A 735 2.79 -9.09 41.22
CA LEU A 735 2.11 -9.85 42.28
C LEU A 735 2.49 -11.35 42.27
N ALA A 736 2.75 -11.91 41.09
CA ALA A 736 3.20 -13.29 40.92
C ALA A 736 4.71 -13.50 41.17
N GLY A 737 5.47 -12.43 41.44
CA GLY A 737 6.93 -12.47 41.67
C GLY A 737 7.78 -12.58 40.38
N GLY A 738 7.19 -12.27 39.22
CA GLY A 738 7.78 -12.49 37.89
C GLY A 738 8.67 -11.36 37.34
N TYR A 739 8.44 -10.10 37.72
CA TYR A 739 9.34 -9.00 37.32
C TYR A 739 10.50 -8.87 38.32
N PRO A 740 11.77 -9.05 37.91
CA PRO A 740 12.90 -8.76 38.79
C PRO A 740 12.84 -7.28 39.19
N HIS A 741 12.94 -7.02 40.50
CA HIS A 741 13.14 -5.66 41.00
C HIS A 741 14.29 -5.02 40.22
N ASP A 742 13.98 -3.88 39.60
CA ASP A 742 14.88 -2.81 39.20
C ASP A 742 16.35 -3.08 39.58
N ARG A 743 17.11 -3.62 38.62
CA ARG A 743 18.55 -3.89 38.82
C ARG A 743 19.32 -2.59 39.11
N SER A 744 18.77 -1.42 38.75
CA SER A 744 19.41 -0.12 38.99
C SER A 744 19.28 0.37 40.45
N ARG A 745 18.32 -0.12 41.23
CA ARG A 745 18.15 0.25 42.65
C ARG A 745 18.93 -0.61 43.65
N ARG A 746 19.67 -1.63 43.19
CA ARG A 746 20.52 -2.45 44.08
C ARG A 746 21.97 -1.95 44.19
N GLU A 747 22.33 -0.89 43.47
CA GLU A 747 23.60 -0.18 43.62
C GLU A 747 23.36 1.25 44.16
N SER A 748 22.88 1.35 45.40
CA SER A 748 22.95 2.57 46.21
C SER A 748 23.18 2.24 47.67
#